data_AF-A0A183C2F5-F1
#
_entry.id   AF-A0A183C2F5-F1
#
_cell.length_a   1.000
_cell.length_b   1.000
_cell.length_c   1.000
_cell.angle_alpha   90.00
_cell.angle_beta   90.00
_cell.angle_gamma   90.00
#
_symmetry.space_group_name_H-M   'P 1'
#
loop_
_entity.id
_entity.type
_entity.pdbx_description
1 polymer ?
#
loop_
_entity_poly.entity_id
_entity_poly.type
_entity_poly.pdbx_seq_one_letter_code
_entity_poly.pdbx_strand_id
1 'polypeptide(L)'
;MQSNSSISSSAYLVNQPKYAFLEELGIREANDGVFDGVWRASGKETDSLCPATNTAIAKVRFGSAEDFERVVGASRAACSTWMEVPAPMRGEIVRQIGDSLRKNIDSLGRLVSLEMGKILSEGRGEVQEFVDIADYATGLSRMFSGRIMPSERKKHFLLEQWNPLGVVGVISAFNFPAAVYGWNAALALVCGNSVIWKPSPSTPLTSIAITRLIGEVLSKNGMPPAICSLICGESDIGLRLVKDPRVNLLSFTGSTEVGRVVGQHVQSRFGKLLLELGGNNAIIVMDDADLDLVVPAVTFSCIGTAGQRCTSTRRLIVHEKVYDVVLKRVVKAYKQLMETRIGDPLNEHTLVGPLHSRESVLKYKAAIAEAIASGGRVECGGKVLDESQGNYVLPTVITGLAHDTPVVLRETFAPIVYALKVSGFEEAVAVNNEASQGLSSSLFTQNLARLSEWIGPKGSDCGIVNVNIGTSGAEIGGAFGGEKETGGGRESGSDSWKVGIVPLFSVRCSHSKMGKIIAEYGAWESPITGQQLVKGNCKTISELRVSPQGRPFWLEQSLLSGKKVLFAQTDGGEVVQWTQTDISVTNCLSHCAPEGKLPPAILFVHGGPTARTKNDLDMKKQYFTSRGFAVFDINYRGSSGFGREFRNSLLGQWGVADRDDLISGAKCVFSVRRPTTGLCAVVQMSRNFRPRGPFPALYYGQFGRWLTVLSVLTHSDAFAAGVSLYGVSDLEELFKTTHKFERGNTERLIADFPEGIQTYHDRSPIHNCDRINKPVAFLHGTDDKVVPVAQSEALYEALKAKGTPTLLKLFSGEGHGFKKADTIAQSMHIAHTFLCKAMGILQYFTSRGFAVFDINYRGSSGFGREFRNSLLGQWGVADRDDLISGAKCLVTSGLVDPSRLCIMGSSAGGFTVLSVLTHSDAFAAGVSLYGVSDLEELFKTTHKFERGNTERLIADFPEGIQTYHDRSPIHNCDRINKPVAFLHGTDDKVVPVAQSEALYEALKAKGTPTLLKLFPGEGHGFKKADTIAQSMHIAHTFLCKAMGISVHAELNIVNL
;
A
#
# COMPACT_ATOMS: atom_id res chain seq x y z
N MET A 1 65.46 -36.97 -17.50
CA MET A 1 64.42 -36.76 -18.51
C MET A 1 63.07 -37.05 -17.90
N GLN A 2 62.39 -36.01 -17.40
CA GLN A 2 60.95 -35.99 -17.18
C GLN A 2 60.49 -34.56 -17.48
N SER A 3 59.40 -34.49 -18.21
CA SER A 3 59.02 -33.44 -19.15
C SER A 3 58.68 -32.09 -18.50
N ASN A 4 59.49 -31.07 -18.80
CA ASN A 4 59.03 -29.68 -18.85
C ASN A 4 57.95 -29.58 -19.92
N SER A 5 56.69 -29.67 -19.52
CA SER A 5 55.59 -29.21 -20.36
C SER A 5 55.55 -27.69 -20.26
N SER A 6 55.98 -27.04 -21.34
CA SER A 6 55.79 -25.61 -21.55
C SER A 6 54.29 -25.32 -21.60
N ILE A 7 53.72 -24.85 -20.48
CA ILE A 7 52.41 -24.21 -20.46
C ILE A 7 52.56 -22.97 -21.34
N SER A 8 52.03 -23.06 -22.55
CA SER A 8 51.80 -21.92 -23.43
C SER A 8 51.12 -20.82 -22.61
N SER A 9 51.83 -19.71 -22.37
CA SER A 9 51.25 -18.55 -21.69
C SER A 9 50.19 -17.95 -22.61
N SER A 10 48.92 -18.25 -22.35
CA SER A 10 47.84 -17.62 -23.09
C SER A 10 47.91 -16.09 -22.91
N ALA A 11 47.79 -15.35 -24.02
CA ALA A 11 47.95 -13.90 -24.05
C ALA A 11 46.86 -13.15 -23.24
N TYR A 12 45.71 -13.77 -22.98
CA TYR A 12 44.58 -13.19 -22.25
C TYR A 12 44.26 -13.98 -20.98
N LEU A 13 43.87 -13.28 -19.90
CA LEU A 13 43.54 -13.91 -18.62
C LEU A 13 42.35 -14.86 -18.72
N VAL A 14 41.36 -14.58 -19.58
CA VAL A 14 40.16 -15.42 -19.76
C VAL A 14 40.46 -16.88 -20.14
N ASN A 15 41.62 -17.14 -20.74
CA ASN A 15 42.04 -18.46 -21.16
C ASN A 15 42.84 -19.22 -20.08
N GLN A 16 43.11 -18.60 -18.92
CA GLN A 16 43.86 -19.26 -17.85
C GLN A 16 42.89 -19.94 -16.86
N PRO A 17 43.18 -21.15 -16.37
CA PRO A 17 42.29 -21.90 -15.48
C PRO A 17 41.87 -21.14 -14.20
N LYS A 18 42.73 -20.24 -13.69
CA LYS A 18 42.43 -19.37 -12.53
C LYS A 18 41.18 -18.51 -12.75
N TYR A 19 40.87 -18.13 -13.99
CA TYR A 19 39.80 -17.19 -14.34
C TYR A 19 38.62 -17.86 -15.07
N ALA A 20 38.45 -19.18 -14.91
CA ALA A 20 37.38 -19.95 -15.56
C ALA A 20 35.95 -19.44 -15.24
N PHE A 21 35.75 -18.74 -14.12
CA PHE A 21 34.47 -18.10 -13.76
C PHE A 21 33.98 -17.06 -14.78
N LEU A 22 34.87 -16.53 -15.63
CA LEU A 22 34.51 -15.60 -16.71
C LEU A 22 33.62 -16.27 -17.77
N GLU A 23 33.80 -17.57 -18.01
CA GLU A 23 32.97 -18.31 -18.96
C GLU A 23 31.52 -18.46 -18.49
N GLU A 24 31.30 -18.54 -17.17
CA GLU A 24 29.97 -18.59 -16.55
C GLU A 24 29.16 -17.32 -16.85
N LEU A 25 29.86 -16.18 -16.98
CA LEU A 25 29.29 -14.89 -17.37
C LEU A 25 29.19 -14.72 -18.90
N GLY A 26 29.58 -15.75 -19.64
CA GLY A 26 29.62 -15.75 -21.10
C GLY A 26 30.74 -14.90 -21.70
N ILE A 27 31.72 -14.47 -20.91
CA ILE A 27 32.88 -13.72 -21.40
C ILE A 27 33.81 -14.69 -22.13
N ARG A 28 34.22 -14.30 -23.34
CA ARG A 28 35.14 -15.04 -24.21
C ARG A 28 36.38 -14.20 -24.48
N GLU A 29 37.35 -14.74 -25.23
CA GLU A 29 38.52 -13.97 -25.65
C GLU A 29 38.13 -12.72 -26.46
N ALA A 30 37.15 -12.83 -27.36
CA ALA A 30 36.60 -11.70 -28.10
C ALA A 30 35.09 -11.55 -27.81
N ASN A 31 34.66 -10.32 -27.54
CA ASN A 31 33.29 -10.00 -27.17
C ASN A 31 32.78 -8.81 -27.98
N ASP A 32 31.54 -8.88 -28.47
CA ASP A 32 30.85 -7.72 -29.03
C ASP A 32 30.42 -6.79 -27.89
N GLY A 33 30.75 -5.50 -28.00
CA GLY A 33 30.40 -4.47 -27.01
C GLY A 33 29.07 -3.77 -27.29
N VAL A 34 28.25 -4.28 -28.22
CA VAL A 34 26.99 -3.67 -28.62
C VAL A 34 25.87 -4.69 -28.57
N PHE A 35 24.76 -4.28 -27.92
CA PHE A 35 23.55 -5.06 -27.79
C PHE A 35 22.32 -4.18 -28.05
N ASP A 36 21.56 -4.51 -29.08
CA ASP A 36 20.30 -3.87 -29.49
C ASP A 36 19.15 -4.89 -29.54
N GLY A 37 19.26 -5.95 -28.75
CA GLY A 37 18.49 -7.20 -28.89
C GLY A 37 19.30 -8.33 -29.53
N VAL A 38 20.35 -7.99 -30.29
CA VAL A 38 21.33 -8.92 -30.85
C VAL A 38 22.73 -8.42 -30.53
N TRP A 39 23.64 -9.34 -30.21
CA TRP A 39 25.06 -9.02 -30.02
C TRP A 39 25.73 -8.85 -31.38
N ARG A 40 26.28 -7.65 -31.64
CA ARG A 40 27.05 -7.34 -32.87
C ARG A 40 27.68 -5.95 -32.79
N ALA A 41 28.99 -5.87 -32.99
CA ALA A 41 29.70 -4.60 -33.03
C ALA A 41 30.58 -4.49 -34.30
N SER A 42 30.80 -3.27 -34.77
CA SER A 42 31.58 -2.99 -35.99
C SER A 42 32.64 -1.89 -35.83
N GLY A 43 32.81 -1.37 -34.62
CA GLY A 43 33.83 -0.38 -34.29
C GLY A 43 35.19 -0.99 -33.93
N LYS A 44 36.03 -0.18 -33.28
CA LYS A 44 37.40 -0.53 -32.92
C LYS A 44 37.45 -1.63 -31.86
N GLU A 45 38.41 -2.56 -32.00
CA GLU A 45 38.73 -3.53 -30.96
C GLU A 45 39.69 -2.94 -29.92
N THR A 46 39.43 -3.20 -28.65
CA THR A 46 40.30 -2.81 -27.53
C THR A 46 40.40 -3.93 -26.49
N ASP A 47 41.50 -3.94 -25.75
CA ASP A 47 41.70 -4.86 -24.64
C ASP A 47 41.17 -4.24 -23.34
N SER A 48 40.42 -5.02 -22.57
CA SER A 48 40.11 -4.70 -21.17
C SER A 48 41.27 -5.22 -20.30
N LEU A 49 41.81 -4.37 -19.44
CA LEU A 49 43.04 -4.66 -18.68
C LEU A 49 42.73 -4.88 -17.20
N CYS A 50 43.43 -5.83 -16.57
CA CYS A 50 43.41 -6.00 -15.13
C CYS A 50 44.34 -4.97 -14.47
N PRO A 51 43.86 -4.04 -13.62
CA PRO A 51 44.70 -3.01 -13.01
C PRO A 51 45.70 -3.56 -11.97
N ALA A 52 45.47 -4.78 -11.48
CA ALA A 52 46.37 -5.45 -10.52
C ALA A 52 47.65 -5.97 -11.19
N THR A 53 47.63 -6.23 -12.50
CA THR A 53 48.77 -6.79 -13.24
C THR A 53 49.10 -6.07 -14.54
N ASN A 54 48.22 -5.17 -15.00
CA ASN A 54 48.23 -4.54 -16.33
C ASN A 54 48.18 -5.54 -17.51
N THR A 55 47.69 -6.76 -17.27
CA THR A 55 47.52 -7.82 -18.29
C THR A 55 46.13 -7.74 -18.92
N ALA A 56 46.01 -8.04 -20.21
CA ALA A 56 44.72 -8.09 -20.90
C ALA A 56 43.84 -9.25 -20.39
N ILE A 57 42.61 -8.92 -19.98
CA ILE A 57 41.61 -9.90 -19.52
C ILE A 57 40.99 -10.59 -20.72
N ALA A 58 40.42 -9.80 -21.62
CA ALA A 58 39.81 -10.20 -22.88
C ALA A 58 39.66 -8.96 -23.78
N LYS A 59 39.34 -9.20 -25.05
CA LYS A 59 39.13 -8.18 -26.07
C LYS A 59 37.64 -7.85 -26.23
N VAL A 60 37.34 -6.58 -26.48
CA VAL A 60 35.99 -6.08 -26.77
C VAL A 60 35.99 -5.28 -28.06
N ARG A 61 35.04 -5.55 -28.96
CA ARG A 61 34.77 -4.73 -30.13
C ARG A 61 33.74 -3.66 -29.78
N PHE A 62 34.12 -2.39 -29.89
CA PHE A 62 33.25 -1.25 -29.59
C PHE A 62 32.26 -0.97 -30.72
N GLY A 63 31.24 -0.16 -30.43
CA GLY A 63 30.26 0.29 -31.43
C GLY A 63 30.79 1.36 -32.36
N SER A 64 30.37 1.31 -33.62
CA SER A 64 30.53 2.39 -34.58
C SER A 64 29.39 3.43 -34.51
N ALA A 65 29.45 4.44 -35.37
CA ALA A 65 28.35 5.40 -35.54
C ALA A 65 27.07 4.73 -36.10
N GLU A 66 27.22 3.74 -36.98
CA GLU A 66 26.12 2.96 -37.55
C GLU A 66 25.49 2.05 -36.48
N ASP A 67 26.32 1.45 -35.62
CA ASP A 67 25.84 0.69 -34.46
C ASP A 67 25.02 1.58 -33.51
N PHE A 68 25.46 2.83 -33.28
CA PHE A 68 24.73 3.80 -32.46
C PHE A 68 23.32 4.08 -33.00
N GLU A 69 23.18 4.38 -34.30
CA GLU A 69 21.87 4.64 -34.91
C GLU A 69 20.92 3.45 -34.76
N ARG A 70 21.46 2.25 -34.90
CA ARG A 70 20.71 1.00 -34.74
C ARG A 70 20.24 0.77 -33.30
N VAL A 71 21.13 0.97 -32.32
CA VAL A 71 20.82 0.87 -30.89
C VAL A 71 19.72 1.85 -30.49
N VAL A 72 19.84 3.11 -30.91
CA VAL A 72 18.82 4.13 -30.61
C VAL A 72 17.48 3.77 -31.27
N GLY A 73 17.49 3.33 -32.52
CA GLY A 73 16.28 2.88 -33.22
C GLY A 73 15.59 1.71 -32.52
N ALA A 74 16.34 0.66 -32.17
CA ALA A 74 15.83 -0.53 -31.50
C ALA A 74 15.29 -0.22 -30.10
N SER A 75 16.02 0.59 -29.31
CA SER A 75 15.59 0.97 -27.97
C SER A 75 14.28 1.77 -27.99
N ARG A 76 14.11 2.69 -28.96
CA ARG A 76 12.85 3.43 -29.13
C ARG A 76 11.67 2.55 -29.48
N ALA A 77 11.87 1.61 -30.42
CA ALA A 77 10.82 0.67 -30.81
C ALA A 77 10.40 -0.20 -29.62
N ALA A 78 11.37 -0.71 -28.87
CA ALA A 78 11.13 -1.49 -27.65
C ALA A 78 10.45 -0.67 -26.54
N CYS A 79 10.83 0.60 -26.39
CA CYS A 79 10.23 1.51 -25.42
C CYS A 79 8.72 1.67 -25.64
N SER A 80 8.26 1.79 -26.89
CA SER A 80 6.84 1.90 -27.20
C SER A 80 6.03 0.71 -26.67
N THR A 81 6.53 -0.51 -26.83
CA THR A 81 5.89 -1.71 -26.27
C THR A 81 5.99 -1.75 -24.75
N TRP A 82 7.12 -1.30 -24.19
CA TRP A 82 7.37 -1.32 -22.75
C TRP A 82 6.47 -0.36 -21.96
N MET A 83 6.12 0.79 -22.53
CA MET A 83 5.22 1.76 -21.89
C MET A 83 3.81 1.20 -21.65
N GLU A 84 3.34 0.30 -22.51
CA GLU A 84 2.03 -0.35 -22.40
C GLU A 84 1.98 -1.42 -21.28
N VAL A 85 3.14 -1.93 -20.86
CA VAL A 85 3.23 -2.93 -19.78
C VAL A 85 2.91 -2.24 -18.45
N PRO A 86 1.90 -2.68 -17.67
CA PRO A 86 1.56 -2.04 -16.40
C PRO A 86 2.75 -1.98 -15.43
N ALA A 87 2.88 -0.87 -14.70
CA ALA A 87 4.02 -0.64 -13.79
C ALA A 87 4.31 -1.82 -12.85
N PRO A 88 3.33 -2.47 -12.18
CA PRO A 88 3.61 -3.62 -11.34
C PRO A 88 4.17 -4.84 -12.09
N MET A 89 3.82 -5.01 -13.38
CA MET A 89 4.39 -6.07 -14.20
C MET A 89 5.81 -5.76 -14.64
N ARG A 90 6.12 -4.48 -14.89
CA ARG A 90 7.51 -4.03 -15.07
C ARG A 90 8.33 -4.30 -13.80
N GLY A 91 7.75 -4.05 -12.64
CA GLY A 91 8.32 -4.40 -11.33
C GLY A 91 8.65 -5.89 -11.19
N GLU A 92 7.78 -6.79 -11.64
CA GLU A 92 8.05 -8.23 -11.62
C GLU A 92 9.26 -8.62 -12.49
N ILE A 93 9.43 -7.99 -13.65
CA ILE A 93 10.61 -8.22 -14.50
C ILE A 93 11.88 -7.69 -13.83
N VAL A 94 11.82 -6.52 -13.20
CA VAL A 94 12.95 -5.97 -12.43
C VAL A 94 13.30 -6.88 -11.24
N ARG A 95 12.33 -7.45 -10.54
CA ARG A 95 12.55 -8.46 -9.50
C ARG A 95 13.33 -9.67 -10.04
N GLN A 96 12.96 -10.18 -11.21
CA GLN A 96 13.66 -11.30 -11.85
C GLN A 96 15.08 -10.93 -12.31
N ILE A 97 15.32 -9.68 -12.72
CA ILE A 97 16.68 -9.16 -12.95
C ILE A 97 17.49 -9.26 -11.65
N GLY A 98 16.93 -8.78 -10.52
CA GLY A 98 17.55 -8.92 -9.19
C GLY A 98 17.88 -10.38 -8.83
N ASP A 99 16.95 -11.32 -9.08
CA ASP A 99 17.20 -12.76 -8.86
C ASP A 99 18.31 -13.31 -9.77
N SER A 100 18.38 -12.87 -11.02
CA SER A 100 19.41 -13.28 -11.98
C SER A 100 20.79 -12.81 -11.54
N LEU A 101 20.89 -11.56 -11.08
CA LEU A 101 22.12 -11.00 -10.50
C LEU A 101 22.51 -11.73 -9.21
N ARG A 102 21.55 -12.01 -8.32
CA ARG A 102 21.78 -12.72 -7.04
C ARG A 102 22.38 -14.10 -7.25
N LYS A 103 21.96 -14.82 -8.30
CA LYS A 103 22.52 -16.14 -8.66
C LYS A 103 23.97 -16.05 -9.16
N ASN A 104 24.38 -14.91 -9.71
CA ASN A 104 25.68 -14.69 -10.32
C ASN A 104 26.57 -13.73 -9.50
N ILE A 105 26.21 -13.45 -8.25
CA ILE A 105 26.84 -12.40 -7.44
C ILE A 105 28.33 -12.63 -7.23
N ASP A 106 28.74 -13.89 -7.07
CA ASP A 106 30.14 -14.23 -6.86
C ASP A 106 30.99 -14.00 -8.13
N SER A 107 30.56 -14.58 -9.26
CA SER A 107 31.27 -14.46 -10.53
C SER A 107 31.29 -13.01 -11.02
N LEU A 108 30.18 -12.26 -10.88
CA LEU A 108 30.13 -10.83 -11.17
C LEU A 108 31.02 -10.02 -10.23
N GLY A 109 31.00 -10.29 -8.93
CA GLY A 109 31.84 -9.59 -7.96
C GLY A 109 33.34 -9.81 -8.21
N ARG A 110 33.72 -11.04 -8.60
CA ARG A 110 35.08 -11.36 -9.06
C ARG A 110 35.43 -10.63 -10.34
N LEU A 111 34.52 -10.53 -11.32
CA LEU A 111 34.75 -9.77 -12.55
C LEU A 111 34.95 -8.28 -12.26
N VAL A 112 34.10 -7.67 -11.43
CA VAL A 112 34.26 -6.27 -11.00
C VAL A 112 35.62 -6.07 -10.34
N SER A 113 36.03 -6.98 -9.47
CA SER A 113 37.33 -6.90 -8.78
C SER A 113 38.51 -7.04 -9.74
N LEU A 114 38.40 -7.94 -10.72
CA LEU A 114 39.42 -8.19 -11.74
C LEU A 114 39.56 -7.05 -12.73
N GLU A 115 38.46 -6.46 -13.19
CA GLU A 115 38.43 -5.43 -14.23
C GLU A 115 38.54 -4.00 -13.67
N MET A 116 37.85 -3.69 -12.57
CA MET A 116 37.90 -2.36 -11.95
C MET A 116 39.07 -2.23 -10.95
N GLY A 117 39.37 -3.28 -10.19
CA GLY A 117 40.47 -3.30 -9.21
C GLY A 117 40.06 -3.13 -7.74
N LYS A 118 38.77 -3.02 -7.43
CA LYS A 118 38.29 -3.01 -6.04
C LYS A 118 38.35 -4.40 -5.41
N ILE A 119 38.44 -4.45 -4.08
CA ILE A 119 38.54 -5.72 -3.35
C ILE A 119 37.26 -6.57 -3.51
N LEU A 120 37.39 -7.89 -3.42
CA LEU A 120 36.31 -8.84 -3.69
C LEU A 120 35.02 -8.60 -2.91
N SER A 121 35.14 -8.22 -1.63
CA SER A 121 33.98 -7.89 -0.80
C SER A 121 33.21 -6.68 -1.33
N GLU A 122 33.91 -5.66 -1.85
CA GLU A 122 33.27 -4.50 -2.48
C GLU A 122 32.71 -4.85 -3.86
N GLY A 123 33.37 -5.71 -4.63
CA GLY A 123 32.84 -6.19 -5.92
C GLY A 123 31.52 -6.94 -5.74
N ARG A 124 31.45 -7.86 -4.77
CA ARG A 124 30.20 -8.55 -4.39
C ARG A 124 29.16 -7.56 -3.84
N GLY A 125 29.60 -6.64 -2.97
CA GLY A 125 28.72 -5.62 -2.39
C GLY A 125 28.09 -4.70 -3.44
N GLU A 126 28.84 -4.30 -4.47
CA GLU A 126 28.30 -3.50 -5.57
C GLU A 126 27.25 -4.25 -6.40
N VAL A 127 27.43 -5.55 -6.64
CA VAL A 127 26.37 -6.34 -7.30
C VAL A 127 25.16 -6.49 -6.37
N GLN A 128 25.38 -6.63 -5.06
CA GLN A 128 24.31 -6.64 -4.06
C GLN A 128 23.51 -5.34 -4.05
N GLU A 129 24.15 -4.17 -4.19
CA GLU A 129 23.46 -2.88 -4.33
C GLU A 129 22.48 -2.87 -5.53
N PHE A 130 22.86 -3.49 -6.65
CA PHE A 130 21.95 -3.63 -7.80
C PHE A 130 20.81 -4.64 -7.51
N VAL A 131 21.09 -5.74 -6.81
CA VAL A 131 20.05 -6.68 -6.35
C VAL A 131 19.03 -5.97 -5.45
N ASP A 132 19.50 -5.18 -4.49
CA ASP A 132 18.66 -4.53 -3.49
C ASP A 132 17.83 -3.38 -4.08
N ILE A 133 18.37 -2.60 -5.04
CA ILE A 133 17.57 -1.59 -5.74
C ILE A 133 16.52 -2.22 -6.64
N ALA A 134 16.77 -3.42 -7.19
CA ALA A 134 15.76 -4.14 -7.96
C ALA A 134 14.58 -4.56 -7.07
N ASP A 135 14.86 -5.02 -5.85
CA ASP A 135 13.83 -5.34 -4.85
C ASP A 135 13.07 -4.07 -4.42
N TYR A 136 13.78 -2.96 -4.16
CA TYR A 136 13.16 -1.66 -3.85
C TYR A 136 12.26 -1.15 -4.99
N ALA A 137 12.76 -1.18 -6.23
CA ALA A 137 12.03 -0.75 -7.42
C ALA A 137 10.78 -1.61 -7.66
N THR A 138 10.84 -2.91 -7.33
CA THR A 138 9.67 -3.81 -7.37
C THR A 138 8.55 -3.30 -6.45
N GLY A 139 8.86 -2.89 -5.22
CA GLY A 139 7.91 -2.23 -4.33
C GLY A 139 7.41 -0.90 -4.91
N LEU A 140 8.33 -0.05 -5.36
CA LEU A 140 8.03 1.28 -5.92
C LEU A 140 7.12 1.23 -7.14
N SER A 141 7.19 0.17 -7.95
CA SER A 141 6.36 -0.04 -9.14
C SER A 141 4.84 -0.02 -8.86
N ARG A 142 4.45 -0.16 -7.59
CA ARG A 142 3.06 -0.11 -7.11
C ARG A 142 2.70 1.22 -6.44
N MET A 143 3.63 2.17 -6.39
CA MET A 143 3.56 3.37 -5.55
C MET A 143 3.62 4.69 -6.34
N PHE A 144 3.76 4.65 -7.67
CA PHE A 144 3.70 5.84 -8.51
C PHE A 144 2.33 6.52 -8.40
N SER A 145 2.21 7.48 -7.49
CA SER A 145 0.97 8.19 -7.22
C SER A 145 1.07 9.62 -7.74
N GLY A 146 0.13 9.97 -8.62
CA GLY A 146 -0.21 11.35 -8.90
C GLY A 146 -1.11 11.94 -7.83
N ARG A 147 -1.46 13.22 -7.96
CA ARG A 147 -2.35 13.93 -7.04
C ARG A 147 -3.68 14.25 -7.68
N ILE A 148 -4.78 13.98 -6.97
CA ILE A 148 -6.10 14.56 -7.28
C ILE A 148 -6.25 15.81 -6.44
N MET A 149 -6.32 16.96 -7.11
CA MET A 149 -6.43 18.27 -6.48
C MET A 149 -7.82 18.85 -6.72
N PRO A 150 -8.37 19.61 -5.75
CA PRO A 150 -9.63 20.31 -5.96
C PRO A 150 -9.43 21.38 -7.03
N SER A 151 -10.23 21.35 -8.09
CA SER A 151 -10.25 22.45 -9.06
C SER A 151 -10.99 23.65 -8.47
N GLU A 152 -10.48 24.86 -8.67
CA GLU A 152 -11.21 26.11 -8.41
C GLU A 152 -12.39 26.32 -9.38
N ARG A 153 -12.42 25.57 -10.49
CA ARG A 153 -13.43 25.68 -11.54
C ARG A 153 -14.60 24.74 -11.27
N LYS A 154 -15.83 25.25 -11.35
CA LYS A 154 -17.05 24.42 -11.21
C LYS A 154 -17.05 23.27 -12.21
N LYS A 155 -17.45 22.07 -11.77
CA LYS A 155 -17.57 20.83 -12.59
C LYS A 155 -16.27 20.35 -13.27
N HIS A 156 -15.11 20.64 -12.65
CA HIS A 156 -13.82 20.14 -13.09
C HIS A 156 -13.13 19.38 -11.95
N PHE A 157 -12.35 18.36 -12.29
CA PHE A 157 -11.36 17.79 -11.39
C PHE A 157 -9.96 18.08 -11.94
N LEU A 158 -9.00 18.30 -11.04
CA LEU A 158 -7.60 18.56 -11.39
C LEU A 158 -6.78 17.33 -11.04
N LEU A 159 -6.11 16.77 -12.04
CA LEU A 159 -5.29 15.57 -11.89
C LEU A 159 -3.86 15.85 -12.33
N GLU A 160 -2.92 15.51 -11.44
CA GLU A 160 -1.51 15.31 -11.75
C GLU A 160 -1.32 13.82 -12.08
N GLN A 161 -0.80 13.51 -13.27
CA GLN A 161 -0.41 12.16 -13.69
C GLN A 161 1.08 12.12 -13.99
N TRP A 162 1.68 10.95 -13.85
CA TRP A 162 3.08 10.72 -14.19
C TRP A 162 3.17 9.68 -15.31
N ASN A 163 3.86 10.02 -16.40
CA ASN A 163 4.06 9.12 -17.55
C ASN A 163 5.55 8.93 -17.86
N PRO A 164 5.95 7.79 -18.46
CA PRO A 164 7.33 7.55 -18.88
C PRO A 164 7.84 8.66 -19.80
N LEU A 165 9.14 8.94 -19.74
CA LEU A 165 9.78 9.90 -20.64
C LEU A 165 10.02 9.34 -22.04
N GLY A 166 10.38 8.06 -22.14
CA GLY A 166 10.91 7.46 -23.36
C GLY A 166 12.21 6.72 -23.11
N VAL A 167 13.25 7.12 -23.82
CA VAL A 167 14.58 6.51 -23.74
C VAL A 167 15.42 7.24 -22.69
N VAL A 168 15.98 6.49 -21.76
CA VAL A 168 16.97 6.97 -20.77
C VAL A 168 18.36 6.52 -21.22
N GLY A 169 19.24 7.49 -21.49
CA GLY A 169 20.66 7.22 -21.71
C GLY A 169 21.40 7.21 -20.37
N VAL A 170 22.19 6.18 -20.11
CA VAL A 170 23.03 6.07 -18.90
C VAL A 170 24.49 6.03 -19.31
N ILE A 171 25.27 7.02 -18.89
CA ILE A 171 26.73 7.05 -19.03
C ILE A 171 27.34 6.88 -17.64
N SER A 172 27.98 5.74 -17.38
CA SER A 172 28.50 5.39 -16.06
C SER A 172 30.03 5.45 -15.99
N ALA A 173 30.55 5.83 -14.83
CA ALA A 173 31.99 5.85 -14.55
C ALA A 173 32.56 4.44 -14.32
N PHE A 174 33.90 4.33 -14.31
CA PHE A 174 34.62 3.06 -14.14
C PHE A 174 34.54 2.48 -12.73
N ASN A 175 34.34 3.34 -11.73
CA ASN A 175 34.60 2.98 -10.34
C ASN A 175 33.44 2.23 -9.67
N PHE A 176 32.23 2.37 -10.21
CA PHE A 176 31.05 1.56 -9.87
C PHE A 176 30.40 1.08 -11.18
N PRO A 177 31.03 0.10 -11.87
CA PRO A 177 30.61 -0.34 -13.20
C PRO A 177 29.31 -1.16 -13.21
N ALA A 178 28.75 -1.51 -12.06
CA ALA A 178 27.47 -2.21 -11.93
C ALA A 178 26.41 -1.38 -11.19
N ALA A 179 26.73 -0.84 -10.00
CA ALA A 179 25.73 -0.22 -9.12
C ALA A 179 25.09 1.03 -9.72
N VAL A 180 25.88 1.92 -10.33
CA VAL A 180 25.38 3.18 -10.92
C VAL A 180 24.41 2.89 -12.08
N TYR A 181 24.78 1.96 -12.97
CA TYR A 181 23.87 1.49 -14.00
C TYR A 181 22.62 0.86 -13.36
N GLY A 182 22.80 0.06 -12.32
CA GLY A 182 21.72 -0.62 -11.64
C GLY A 182 20.68 0.31 -11.02
N TRP A 183 21.13 1.34 -10.30
CA TRP A 183 20.25 2.34 -9.69
C TRP A 183 19.41 3.08 -10.75
N ASN A 184 20.04 3.46 -11.86
CA ASN A 184 19.35 4.11 -12.97
C ASN A 184 18.39 3.17 -13.71
N ALA A 185 18.87 1.97 -14.07
CA ALA A 185 18.12 1.02 -14.88
C ALA A 185 16.89 0.49 -14.12
N ALA A 186 17.05 0.09 -12.85
CA ALA A 186 15.94 -0.42 -12.04
C ALA A 186 14.78 0.59 -11.99
N LEU A 187 15.08 1.86 -11.68
CA LEU A 187 14.07 2.93 -11.63
C LEU A 187 13.51 3.29 -13.01
N ALA A 188 14.36 3.43 -14.02
CA ALA A 188 13.94 3.76 -15.38
C ALA A 188 12.97 2.70 -15.92
N LEU A 189 13.27 1.42 -15.71
CA LEU A 189 12.45 0.29 -16.15
C LEU A 189 11.10 0.27 -15.46
N VAL A 190 11.04 0.39 -14.13
CA VAL A 190 9.74 0.42 -13.42
C VAL A 190 8.93 1.66 -13.80
N CYS A 191 9.58 2.79 -14.10
CA CYS A 191 8.94 3.99 -14.63
C CYS A 191 8.46 3.86 -16.07
N GLY A 192 8.76 2.77 -16.78
CA GLY A 192 8.28 2.49 -18.14
C GLY A 192 9.19 3.01 -19.25
N ASN A 193 10.44 3.34 -18.93
CA ASN A 193 11.43 3.79 -19.91
C ASN A 193 12.27 2.60 -20.43
N SER A 194 12.78 2.72 -21.66
CA SER A 194 13.91 1.89 -22.09
C SER A 194 15.22 2.55 -21.71
N VAL A 195 16.31 1.78 -21.67
CA VAL A 195 17.63 2.22 -21.26
C VAL A 195 18.66 1.94 -22.36
N ILE A 196 19.48 2.94 -22.68
CA ILE A 196 20.70 2.76 -23.49
C ILE A 196 21.90 3.02 -22.57
N TRP A 197 22.71 2.00 -22.35
CA TRP A 197 23.88 2.08 -21.50
C TRP A 197 25.16 2.28 -22.32
N LYS A 198 25.91 3.33 -22.01
CA LYS A 198 27.29 3.54 -22.47
C LYS A 198 28.23 3.52 -21.25
N PRO A 199 28.88 2.40 -20.93
CA PRO A 199 29.75 2.30 -19.76
C PRO A 199 31.09 3.00 -19.97
N SER A 200 31.92 3.08 -18.92
CA SER A 200 33.33 3.43 -19.07
C SER A 200 34.01 2.48 -20.07
N PRO A 201 34.84 2.99 -20.99
CA PRO A 201 35.57 2.14 -21.94
C PRO A 201 36.56 1.18 -21.26
N SER A 202 36.89 1.42 -19.99
CA SER A 202 37.80 0.59 -19.20
C SER A 202 37.14 -0.52 -18.40
N THR A 203 35.80 -0.58 -18.34
CA THR A 203 35.05 -1.67 -17.68
C THR A 203 33.98 -2.31 -18.58
N PRO A 204 34.31 -2.65 -19.84
CA PRO A 204 33.32 -3.14 -20.80
C PRO A 204 32.85 -4.58 -20.51
N LEU A 205 33.69 -5.45 -19.92
CA LEU A 205 33.34 -6.86 -19.70
C LEU A 205 32.27 -7.00 -18.61
N THR A 206 32.38 -6.23 -17.53
CA THR A 206 31.35 -6.12 -16.48
C THR A 206 30.02 -5.72 -17.11
N SER A 207 30.07 -4.76 -18.04
CA SER A 207 28.88 -4.23 -18.71
C SER A 207 28.23 -5.25 -19.65
N ILE A 208 29.04 -6.02 -20.36
CA ILE A 208 28.60 -7.13 -21.21
C ILE A 208 27.93 -8.22 -20.38
N ALA A 209 28.57 -8.65 -19.28
CA ALA A 209 28.05 -9.69 -18.41
C ALA A 209 26.66 -9.33 -17.83
N ILE A 210 26.52 -8.11 -17.31
CA ILE A 210 25.24 -7.61 -16.76
C ILE A 210 24.17 -7.52 -17.86
N THR A 211 24.52 -6.98 -19.02
CA THR A 211 23.58 -6.83 -20.15
C THR A 211 23.07 -8.19 -20.64
N ARG A 212 23.92 -9.22 -20.66
CA ARG A 212 23.51 -10.60 -21.01
C ARG A 212 22.46 -11.13 -20.04
N LEU A 213 22.72 -11.04 -18.74
CA LEU A 213 21.80 -11.53 -17.71
C LEU A 213 20.44 -10.83 -17.77
N ILE A 214 20.42 -9.52 -18.04
CA ILE A 214 19.18 -8.75 -18.22
C ILE A 214 18.46 -9.15 -19.51
N GLY A 215 19.19 -9.26 -20.62
CA GLY A 215 18.64 -9.65 -21.92
C GLY A 215 17.99 -11.03 -21.90
N GLU A 216 18.54 -11.98 -21.15
CA GLU A 216 17.92 -13.29 -20.92
C GLU A 216 16.60 -13.19 -20.15
N VAL A 217 16.53 -12.37 -19.10
CA VAL A 217 15.29 -12.18 -18.32
C VAL A 217 14.21 -11.56 -19.19
N LEU A 218 14.55 -10.53 -19.99
CA LEU A 218 13.61 -9.91 -20.92
C LEU A 218 13.09 -10.92 -21.95
N SER A 219 14.00 -11.69 -22.55
CA SER A 219 13.64 -12.73 -23.54
C SER A 219 12.73 -13.80 -22.95
N LYS A 220 13.03 -14.28 -21.73
CA LYS A 220 12.21 -15.28 -21.01
C LYS A 220 10.78 -14.79 -20.73
N ASN A 221 10.58 -13.48 -20.63
CA ASN A 221 9.27 -12.86 -20.43
C ASN A 221 8.60 -12.40 -21.74
N GLY A 222 9.13 -12.79 -22.91
CA GLY A 222 8.61 -12.38 -24.21
C GLY A 222 8.73 -10.87 -24.48
N MET A 223 9.58 -10.16 -23.74
CA MET A 223 9.81 -8.74 -23.90
C MET A 223 10.99 -8.48 -24.85
N PRO A 224 10.95 -7.42 -25.68
CA PRO A 224 12.07 -7.06 -26.55
C PRO A 224 13.34 -6.79 -25.71
N PRO A 225 14.45 -7.51 -25.91
CA PRO A 225 15.65 -7.31 -25.07
C PRO A 225 16.29 -5.92 -25.26
N ALA A 226 16.01 -5.24 -26.37
CA ALA A 226 16.41 -3.86 -26.64
C ALA A 226 15.85 -2.83 -25.63
N ILE A 227 14.91 -3.21 -24.76
CA ILE A 227 14.53 -2.41 -23.59
C ILE A 227 15.76 -2.02 -22.77
N CYS A 228 16.75 -2.91 -22.66
CA CYS A 228 18.06 -2.64 -22.05
C CYS A 228 19.15 -2.83 -23.11
N SER A 229 19.46 -1.76 -23.83
CA SER A 229 20.49 -1.77 -24.87
C SER A 229 21.86 -1.35 -24.30
N LEU A 230 22.95 -1.83 -24.91
CA LEU A 230 24.33 -1.52 -24.55
C LEU A 230 25.10 -1.02 -25.78
N ILE A 231 25.91 0.01 -25.60
CA ILE A 231 26.91 0.44 -26.58
C ILE A 231 28.22 0.85 -25.88
N CYS A 232 29.17 -0.08 -25.84
CA CYS A 232 30.55 0.20 -25.45
C CYS A 232 31.23 1.04 -26.54
N GLY A 233 31.93 2.09 -26.13
CA GLY A 233 32.60 3.00 -27.05
C GLY A 233 33.38 4.08 -26.32
N GLU A 234 34.12 4.88 -27.08
CA GLU A 234 34.91 6.00 -26.56
C GLU A 234 34.04 7.25 -26.36
N SER A 235 34.69 8.39 -26.13
CA SER A 235 34.03 9.68 -25.91
C SER A 235 33.16 10.13 -27.09
N ASP A 236 33.45 9.68 -28.31
CA ASP A 236 32.68 10.00 -29.52
C ASP A 236 31.25 9.43 -29.45
N ILE A 237 31.09 8.16 -29.06
CA ILE A 237 29.78 7.53 -28.82
C ILE A 237 29.05 8.22 -27.67
N GLY A 238 29.78 8.56 -26.60
CA GLY A 238 29.21 9.32 -25.48
C GLY A 238 28.65 10.67 -25.93
N LEU A 239 29.41 11.41 -26.74
CA LEU A 239 28.99 12.72 -27.27
C LEU A 239 27.79 12.60 -28.22
N ARG A 240 27.70 11.52 -29.00
CA ARG A 240 26.51 11.21 -29.82
C ARG A 240 25.28 11.02 -28.94
N LEU A 241 25.36 10.19 -27.90
CA LEU A 241 24.25 9.95 -26.96
C LEU A 241 23.81 11.24 -26.25
N VAL A 242 24.78 12.07 -25.85
CA VAL A 242 24.56 13.37 -25.20
C VAL A 242 23.79 14.33 -26.09
N LYS A 243 24.14 14.40 -27.39
CA LYS A 243 23.55 15.34 -28.36
C LYS A 243 22.24 14.85 -28.98
N ASP A 244 21.87 13.59 -28.79
CA ASP A 244 20.74 12.99 -29.49
C ASP A 244 19.38 13.40 -28.88
N PRO A 245 18.49 14.08 -29.63
CA PRO A 245 17.17 14.47 -29.14
C PRO A 245 16.23 13.28 -28.88
N ARG A 246 16.57 12.08 -29.39
CA ARG A 246 15.81 10.84 -29.16
C ARG A 246 16.03 10.27 -27.76
N VAL A 247 17.04 10.74 -27.03
CA VAL A 247 17.33 10.38 -25.64
C VAL A 247 16.69 11.41 -24.72
N ASN A 248 15.58 11.03 -24.07
CA ASN A 248 14.71 11.94 -23.33
C ASN A 248 15.33 12.41 -21.99
N LEU A 249 15.99 11.49 -21.29
CA LEU A 249 16.78 11.75 -20.09
C LEU A 249 18.18 11.20 -20.29
N LEU A 250 19.20 11.99 -19.96
CA LEU A 250 20.56 11.52 -19.86
C LEU A 250 21.00 11.53 -18.40
N SER A 251 21.27 10.36 -17.85
CA SER A 251 21.98 10.18 -16.58
C SER A 251 23.47 10.05 -16.87
N PHE A 252 24.26 10.95 -16.30
CA PHE A 252 25.71 10.98 -16.45
C PHE A 252 26.38 10.95 -15.08
N THR A 253 27.23 9.94 -14.90
CA THR A 253 28.09 9.80 -13.73
C THR A 253 29.55 9.85 -14.18
N GLY A 254 30.32 10.80 -13.65
CA GLY A 254 31.70 11.01 -14.09
C GLY A 254 32.36 12.23 -13.46
N SER A 255 33.43 12.74 -14.08
CA SER A 255 34.10 13.93 -13.57
C SER A 255 33.27 15.20 -13.75
N THR A 256 33.43 16.17 -12.86
CA THR A 256 32.78 17.48 -12.97
C THR A 256 33.10 18.20 -14.28
N GLU A 257 34.34 18.08 -14.77
CA GLU A 257 34.78 18.66 -16.05
C GLU A 257 33.93 18.14 -17.23
N VAL A 258 33.80 16.82 -17.36
CA VAL A 258 33.02 16.21 -18.44
C VAL A 258 31.52 16.43 -18.22
N GLY A 259 31.06 16.35 -16.96
CA GLY A 259 29.66 16.61 -16.59
C GLY A 259 29.19 18.00 -16.99
N ARG A 260 30.06 19.01 -16.92
CA ARG A 260 29.75 20.38 -17.38
C ARG A 260 29.49 20.42 -18.89
N VAL A 261 30.32 19.75 -19.69
CA VAL A 261 30.15 19.65 -21.14
C VAL A 261 28.87 18.90 -21.49
N VAL A 262 28.61 17.78 -20.80
CA VAL A 262 27.39 16.99 -20.96
C VAL A 262 26.15 17.83 -20.64
N GLY A 263 26.14 18.52 -19.50
CA GLY A 263 25.02 19.36 -19.08
C GLY A 263 24.72 20.49 -20.06
N GLN A 264 25.75 21.15 -20.58
CA GLN A 264 25.59 22.18 -21.61
C GLN A 264 24.94 21.63 -22.89
N HIS A 265 25.39 20.47 -23.37
CA HIS A 265 24.84 19.87 -24.58
C HIS A 265 23.41 19.37 -24.39
N VAL A 266 23.10 18.66 -23.31
CA VAL A 266 21.73 18.18 -23.03
C VAL A 266 20.77 19.36 -22.86
N GLN A 267 21.20 20.40 -22.14
CA GLN A 267 20.40 21.61 -21.96
C GLN A 267 20.16 22.34 -23.29
N SER A 268 21.14 22.37 -24.20
CA SER A 268 20.99 23.02 -25.52
C SER A 268 19.90 22.40 -26.40
N ARG A 269 19.57 21.13 -26.17
CA ARG A 269 18.47 20.40 -26.83
C ARG A 269 17.23 20.22 -25.96
N PHE A 270 17.15 20.92 -24.82
CA PHE A 270 16.07 20.82 -23.82
C PHE A 270 15.79 19.38 -23.33
N GLY A 271 16.82 18.52 -23.33
CA GLY A 271 16.72 17.19 -22.74
C GLY A 271 16.69 17.26 -21.21
N LYS A 272 16.14 16.23 -20.55
CA LYS A 272 16.30 16.09 -19.10
C LYS A 272 17.69 15.55 -18.77
N LEU A 273 18.20 15.96 -17.63
CA LEU A 273 19.54 15.65 -17.19
C LEU A 273 19.53 15.18 -15.74
N LEU A 274 20.37 14.20 -15.43
CA LEU A 274 20.75 13.80 -14.09
C LEU A 274 22.29 13.76 -14.07
N LEU A 275 22.90 14.60 -13.23
CA LEU A 275 24.36 14.70 -13.10
C LEU A 275 24.79 14.21 -11.73
N GLU A 276 25.65 13.18 -11.70
CA GLU A 276 26.33 12.68 -10.51
C GLU A 276 27.85 12.82 -10.69
N LEU A 277 28.41 13.91 -10.18
CA LEU A 277 29.78 14.33 -10.52
C LEU A 277 30.79 14.15 -9.36
N GLY A 278 31.87 14.92 -9.40
CA GLY A 278 32.98 14.82 -8.47
C GLY A 278 32.62 15.16 -7.02
N GLY A 279 33.40 14.60 -6.08
CA GLY A 279 33.26 14.82 -4.65
C GLY A 279 34.58 15.16 -3.98
N ASN A 280 34.60 16.21 -3.14
CA ASN A 280 35.72 16.57 -2.27
C ASN A 280 35.31 16.50 -0.80
N ASN A 281 34.95 15.28 -0.39
CA ASN A 281 34.21 15.01 0.84
C ASN A 281 35.07 15.20 2.08
N ALA A 282 34.49 15.77 3.12
CA ALA A 282 35.16 16.04 4.38
C ALA A 282 34.58 15.26 5.56
N ILE A 283 35.47 14.84 6.47
CA ILE A 283 35.13 14.44 7.84
C ILE A 283 35.55 15.57 8.78
N ILE A 284 34.62 16.06 9.59
CA ILE A 284 34.87 16.99 10.70
C ILE A 284 34.91 16.18 12.00
N VAL A 285 35.96 16.35 12.80
CA VAL A 285 36.13 15.72 14.12
C VAL A 285 36.19 16.80 15.19
N MET A 286 35.16 16.86 16.03
CA MET A 286 35.07 17.83 17.12
C MET A 286 35.77 17.36 18.40
N ASP A 287 35.96 18.27 19.35
CA ASP A 287 36.67 18.02 20.62
C ASP A 287 35.98 17.00 21.53
N ASP A 288 34.70 16.73 21.31
CA ASP A 288 33.87 15.78 22.04
C ASP A 288 33.59 14.49 21.25
N ALA A 289 34.27 14.27 20.12
CA ALA A 289 34.09 13.10 19.28
C ALA A 289 34.58 11.80 19.95
N ASP A 290 33.88 10.70 19.66
CA ASP A 290 34.36 9.35 20.01
C ASP A 290 35.52 8.96 19.07
N LEU A 291 36.75 9.04 19.59
CA LEU A 291 37.95 8.78 18.81
C LEU A 291 38.11 7.31 18.38
N ASP A 292 37.46 6.38 19.08
CA ASP A 292 37.51 4.95 18.73
C ASP A 292 36.62 4.66 17.52
N LEU A 293 35.60 5.50 17.29
CA LEU A 293 34.79 5.48 16.07
C LEU A 293 35.43 6.28 14.91
N VAL A 294 36.06 7.42 15.23
CA VAL A 294 36.67 8.32 14.22
C VAL A 294 37.76 7.61 13.42
N VAL A 295 38.70 6.94 14.09
CA VAL A 295 39.87 6.34 13.44
C VAL A 295 39.48 5.33 12.37
N PRO A 296 38.68 4.27 12.66
CA PRO A 296 38.27 3.33 11.61
C PRO A 296 37.44 4.02 10.53
N ALA A 297 36.54 4.94 10.88
CA ALA A 297 35.72 5.64 9.90
C ALA A 297 36.56 6.41 8.87
N VAL A 298 37.52 7.23 9.34
CA VAL A 298 38.46 7.99 8.50
C VAL A 298 39.30 7.06 7.64
N THR A 299 39.84 6.00 8.26
CA THR A 299 40.68 5.04 7.55
C THR A 299 39.90 4.37 6.41
N PHE A 300 38.73 3.78 6.66
CA PHE A 300 37.95 3.09 5.63
C PHE A 300 37.37 4.04 4.58
N SER A 301 36.89 5.22 4.95
CA SER A 301 36.29 6.17 4.00
C SER A 301 37.32 6.80 3.07
N CYS A 302 38.58 6.88 3.47
CA CYS A 302 39.66 7.35 2.61
C CYS A 302 40.26 6.22 1.75
N ILE A 303 40.63 5.08 2.37
CA ILE A 303 41.37 4.03 1.65
C ILE A 303 40.47 3.08 0.88
N GLY A 304 39.19 2.97 1.24
CA GLY A 304 38.23 2.08 0.58
C GLY A 304 38.24 2.30 -0.93
N THR A 305 38.26 1.21 -1.70
CA THR A 305 38.40 1.26 -3.17
C THR A 305 39.66 2.03 -3.63
N ALA A 306 40.74 2.02 -2.84
CA ALA A 306 41.95 2.82 -3.07
C ALA A 306 41.66 4.33 -3.28
N GLY A 307 40.68 4.90 -2.57
CA GLY A 307 40.32 6.33 -2.67
C GLY A 307 39.55 6.71 -3.94
N GLN A 308 39.06 5.72 -4.69
CA GLN A 308 38.37 5.89 -5.97
C GLN A 308 36.85 5.80 -5.84
N ARG A 309 36.30 6.17 -4.68
CA ARG A 309 34.86 6.43 -4.55
C ARG A 309 34.62 7.93 -4.78
N CYS A 310 33.50 8.27 -5.40
CA CYS A 310 33.03 9.66 -5.41
C CYS A 310 32.83 10.17 -3.97
N THR A 311 32.46 9.28 -3.04
CA THR A 311 32.26 9.55 -1.61
C THR A 311 33.51 9.38 -0.74
N SER A 312 34.70 9.14 -1.31
CA SER A 312 35.92 8.97 -0.51
C SER A 312 36.25 10.22 0.29
N THR A 313 36.65 10.07 1.55
CA THR A 313 37.11 11.21 2.36
C THR A 313 38.45 11.70 1.84
N ARG A 314 38.51 12.98 1.49
CA ARG A 314 39.72 13.65 0.98
C ARG A 314 40.23 14.72 1.94
N ARG A 315 39.34 15.29 2.76
CA ARG A 315 39.66 16.31 3.77
C ARG A 315 39.29 15.81 5.17
N LEU A 316 40.24 15.85 6.09
CA LEU A 316 40.04 15.50 7.49
C LEU A 316 40.22 16.77 8.33
N ILE A 317 39.11 17.39 8.71
CA ILE A 317 39.06 18.64 9.46
C ILE A 317 38.97 18.27 10.94
N VAL A 318 39.96 18.63 11.75
CA VAL A 318 40.04 18.20 13.15
C VAL A 318 40.20 19.39 14.07
N HIS A 319 39.38 19.41 15.13
CA HIS A 319 39.47 20.41 16.18
C HIS A 319 40.84 20.34 16.88
N GLU A 320 41.46 21.51 17.11
CA GLU A 320 42.83 21.65 17.61
C GLU A 320 43.14 20.81 18.86
N LYS A 321 42.21 20.78 19.83
CA LYS A 321 42.32 20.00 21.08
C LYS A 321 42.54 18.49 20.88
N VAL A 322 42.06 17.91 19.77
CA VAL A 322 42.16 16.47 19.50
C VAL A 322 43.00 16.15 18.26
N TYR A 323 43.49 17.19 17.54
CA TYR A 323 44.23 17.07 16.28
C TYR A 323 45.40 16.09 16.36
N ASP A 324 46.32 16.29 17.30
CA ASP A 324 47.55 15.49 17.38
C ASP A 324 47.26 14.02 17.73
N VAL A 325 46.27 13.77 18.58
CA VAL A 325 45.87 12.41 18.99
C VAL A 325 45.19 11.67 17.83
N VAL A 326 44.28 12.33 17.12
CA VAL A 326 43.62 11.78 15.93
C VAL A 326 44.65 11.46 14.86
N LEU A 327 45.53 12.41 14.53
CA LEU A 327 46.56 12.24 13.51
C LEU A 327 47.46 11.05 13.84
N LYS A 328 47.97 10.96 15.07
CA LYS A 328 48.82 9.85 15.50
C LYS A 328 48.13 8.50 15.35
N ARG A 329 46.85 8.39 15.71
CA ARG A 329 46.08 7.14 15.61
C ARG A 329 45.78 6.77 14.15
N VAL A 330 45.39 7.73 13.31
CA VAL A 330 45.13 7.52 11.88
C VAL A 330 46.42 7.08 11.15
N VAL A 331 47.54 7.77 11.38
CA VAL A 331 48.83 7.40 10.77
C VAL A 331 49.27 5.99 11.20
N LYS A 332 49.05 5.62 12.47
CA LYS A 332 49.32 4.25 12.95
C LYS A 332 48.47 3.22 12.21
N ALA A 333 47.17 3.46 12.05
CA ALA A 333 46.26 2.56 11.33
C ALA A 333 46.68 2.40 9.86
N TYR A 334 47.05 3.50 9.19
CA TYR A 334 47.54 3.47 7.81
C TYR A 334 48.82 2.63 7.69
N LYS A 335 49.80 2.80 8.59
CA LYS A 335 51.05 2.02 8.58
C LYS A 335 50.78 0.51 8.71
N GLN A 336 49.92 0.12 9.65
CA GLN A 336 49.55 -1.28 9.86
C GLN A 336 48.89 -1.90 8.62
N LEU A 337 48.04 -1.14 7.92
CA LEU A 337 47.40 -1.59 6.68
C LEU A 337 48.40 -1.73 5.54
N MET A 338 49.31 -0.77 5.37
CA MET A 338 50.33 -0.78 4.31
C MET A 338 51.30 -1.96 4.43
N GLU A 339 51.59 -2.43 5.65
CA GLU A 339 52.53 -3.53 5.87
C GLU A 339 51.99 -4.89 5.42
N THR A 340 50.68 -5.13 5.52
CA THR A 340 50.13 -6.50 5.43
C THR A 340 48.89 -6.68 4.55
N ARG A 341 48.23 -5.59 4.13
CA ARG A 341 46.86 -5.66 3.54
C ARG A 341 46.73 -5.06 2.13
N ILE A 342 47.84 -4.69 1.48
CA ILE A 342 47.86 -4.28 0.06
C ILE A 342 48.16 -5.52 -0.80
N GLY A 343 47.38 -5.76 -1.86
CA GLY A 343 47.61 -6.92 -2.74
C GLY A 343 46.55 -7.14 -3.82
N ASP A 344 46.55 -8.34 -4.41
CA ASP A 344 45.57 -8.76 -5.44
C ASP A 344 44.15 -8.58 -4.88
N PRO A 345 43.27 -7.82 -5.56
CA PRO A 345 41.90 -7.57 -5.11
C PRO A 345 41.03 -8.84 -5.01
N LEU A 346 41.41 -9.93 -5.70
CA LEU A 346 40.71 -11.23 -5.59
C LEU A 346 41.07 -12.02 -4.34
N ASN A 347 42.11 -11.63 -3.60
CA ASN A 347 42.45 -12.25 -2.33
C ASN A 347 41.56 -11.70 -1.20
N GLU A 348 40.85 -12.58 -0.51
CA GLU A 348 39.90 -12.26 0.58
C GLU A 348 40.55 -11.49 1.75
N HIS A 349 41.88 -11.56 1.91
CA HIS A 349 42.59 -10.82 2.96
C HIS A 349 43.00 -9.40 2.53
N THR A 350 42.97 -9.06 1.25
CA THR A 350 43.33 -7.72 0.76
C THR A 350 42.31 -6.68 1.22
N LEU A 351 42.77 -5.53 1.71
CA LEU A 351 41.93 -4.36 2.04
C LEU A 351 42.17 -3.16 1.13
N VAL A 352 43.28 -3.14 0.39
CA VAL A 352 43.63 -2.06 -0.53
C VAL A 352 44.13 -2.68 -1.84
N GLY A 353 43.35 -2.48 -2.90
CA GLY A 353 43.71 -2.87 -4.26
C GLY A 353 44.51 -1.78 -5.00
N PRO A 354 44.74 -1.95 -6.32
CA PRO A 354 45.42 -0.96 -7.15
C PRO A 354 44.51 0.25 -7.47
N LEU A 355 45.13 1.34 -7.92
CA LEU A 355 44.41 2.35 -8.71
C LEU A 355 43.97 1.75 -10.05
N HIS A 356 42.90 2.27 -10.63
CA HIS A 356 42.29 1.67 -11.82
C HIS A 356 43.17 1.79 -13.08
N SER A 357 44.03 2.81 -13.17
CA SER A 357 44.85 3.03 -14.37
C SER A 357 46.22 3.64 -14.06
N ARG A 358 47.16 3.48 -15.00
CA ARG A 358 48.46 4.17 -14.97
C ARG A 358 48.32 5.69 -14.94
N GLU A 359 47.32 6.23 -15.62
CA GLU A 359 47.02 7.67 -15.58
C GLU A 359 46.63 8.12 -14.15
N SER A 360 45.87 7.28 -13.43
CA SER A 360 45.52 7.55 -12.03
C SER A 360 46.76 7.57 -11.13
N VAL A 361 47.74 6.71 -11.38
CA VAL A 361 49.05 6.73 -10.69
C VAL A 361 49.80 8.02 -10.97
N LEU A 362 49.80 8.52 -12.21
CA LEU A 362 50.42 9.80 -12.56
C LEU A 362 49.74 10.98 -11.85
N LYS A 363 48.40 11.00 -11.82
CA LYS A 363 47.62 12.02 -11.10
C LYS A 363 47.91 12.00 -9.60
N TYR A 364 48.04 10.82 -9.00
CA TYR A 364 48.45 10.65 -7.61
C TYR A 364 49.85 11.24 -7.34
N LYS A 365 50.85 10.92 -8.17
CA LYS A 365 52.21 11.48 -8.04
C LYS A 365 52.21 13.01 -8.16
N ALA A 366 51.47 13.55 -9.13
CA ALA A 366 51.38 14.98 -9.36
C ALA A 366 50.76 15.72 -8.16
N ALA A 367 49.67 15.18 -7.59
CA ALA A 367 49.02 15.78 -6.42
C ALA A 367 49.93 15.80 -5.18
N ILE A 368 50.72 14.75 -4.96
CA ILE A 368 51.70 14.72 -3.86
C ILE A 368 52.81 15.75 -4.07
N ALA A 369 53.36 15.82 -5.30
CA ALA A 369 54.40 16.80 -5.62
C ALA A 369 53.91 18.24 -5.41
N GLU A 370 52.69 18.55 -5.86
CA GLU A 370 52.06 19.86 -5.65
C GLU A 370 51.79 20.16 -4.18
N ALA A 371 51.33 19.16 -3.41
CA ALA A 371 51.11 19.30 -1.98
C ALA A 371 52.42 19.61 -1.23
N ILE A 372 53.52 18.93 -1.56
CA ILE A 372 54.84 19.22 -0.98
C ILE A 372 55.32 20.62 -1.37
N ALA A 373 55.18 20.99 -2.66
CA ALA A 373 55.55 22.32 -3.14
C ALA A 373 54.75 23.45 -2.47
N SER A 374 53.53 23.16 -2.02
CA SER A 374 52.65 24.09 -1.30
C SER A 374 52.90 24.10 0.22
N GLY A 375 53.96 23.45 0.71
CA GLY A 375 54.34 23.43 2.13
C GLY A 375 53.75 22.25 2.93
N GLY A 376 53.09 21.30 2.27
CA GLY A 376 52.51 20.13 2.91
C GLY A 376 53.58 19.11 3.35
N ARG A 377 53.34 18.47 4.49
CA ARG A 377 54.18 17.40 5.03
C ARG A 377 53.49 16.05 4.87
N VAL A 378 54.16 15.10 4.23
CA VAL A 378 53.69 13.71 4.12
C VAL A 378 53.99 12.95 5.41
N GLU A 379 52.95 12.57 6.16
CA GLU A 379 53.09 11.84 7.43
C GLU A 379 53.31 10.33 7.23
N CYS A 380 52.69 9.78 6.19
CA CYS A 380 52.90 8.41 5.72
C CYS A 380 52.43 8.26 4.26
N GLY A 381 52.90 7.20 3.58
CA GLY A 381 52.58 6.94 2.19
C GLY A 381 53.44 7.74 1.21
N GLY A 382 52.81 8.29 0.16
CA GLY A 382 53.44 9.21 -0.78
C GLY A 382 54.26 8.55 -1.89
N LYS A 383 54.24 7.21 -2.00
CA LYS A 383 55.07 6.44 -2.94
C LYS A 383 54.23 5.45 -3.75
N VAL A 384 54.81 4.99 -4.86
CA VAL A 384 54.33 3.85 -5.66
C VAL A 384 55.11 2.61 -5.21
N LEU A 385 54.44 1.46 -5.05
CA LEU A 385 55.04 0.25 -4.45
C LEU A 385 56.03 -0.44 -5.40
N ASP A 386 55.65 -0.61 -6.66
CA ASP A 386 56.51 -1.08 -7.75
C ASP A 386 55.86 -0.69 -9.08
N GLU A 387 56.57 0.08 -9.92
CA GLU A 387 56.02 0.55 -11.21
C GLU A 387 55.94 -0.56 -12.27
N SER A 388 56.61 -1.69 -12.04
CA SER A 388 56.58 -2.86 -12.92
C SER A 388 55.40 -3.80 -12.62
N GLN A 389 54.73 -3.65 -11.47
CA GLN A 389 53.65 -4.53 -11.03
C GLN A 389 52.36 -3.76 -10.75
N GLY A 390 51.35 -3.94 -11.62
CA GLY A 390 50.03 -3.33 -11.44
C GLY A 390 50.06 -1.81 -11.27
N ASN A 391 49.02 -1.24 -10.67
CA ASN A 391 48.86 0.20 -10.44
C ASN A 391 48.79 0.54 -8.94
N TYR A 392 49.68 -0.04 -8.12
CA TYR A 392 49.63 0.09 -6.65
C TYR A 392 50.32 1.35 -6.12
N VAL A 393 49.61 2.09 -5.27
CA VAL A 393 50.15 3.27 -4.56
C VAL A 393 49.94 3.14 -3.05
N LEU A 394 50.76 3.80 -2.25
CA LEU A 394 50.60 3.82 -0.80
C LEU A 394 49.54 4.86 -0.37
N PRO A 395 48.51 4.49 0.41
CA PRO A 395 47.61 5.45 1.02
C PRO A 395 48.35 6.54 1.79
N THR A 396 47.97 7.80 1.57
CA THR A 396 48.79 8.97 1.93
C THR A 396 48.04 9.93 2.85
N VAL A 397 48.71 10.37 3.92
CA VAL A 397 48.22 11.40 4.84
C VAL A 397 49.14 12.61 4.74
N ILE A 398 48.58 13.79 4.47
CA ILE A 398 49.31 15.06 4.32
C ILE A 398 48.80 16.08 5.34
N THR A 399 49.71 16.77 6.03
CA THR A 399 49.42 17.83 7.00
C THR A 399 50.08 19.15 6.59
N GLY A 400 49.78 20.24 7.31
CA GLY A 400 50.52 21.51 7.19
C GLY A 400 50.07 22.41 6.03
N LEU A 401 49.05 22.01 5.27
CA LEU A 401 48.43 22.83 4.24
C LEU A 401 47.32 23.71 4.83
N ALA A 402 47.16 24.91 4.28
CA ALA A 402 45.97 25.74 4.51
C ALA A 402 44.75 25.09 3.83
N HIS A 403 43.56 25.29 4.40
CA HIS A 403 42.34 24.64 3.93
C HIS A 403 41.96 25.03 2.49
N ASP A 404 42.30 26.26 2.08
CA ASP A 404 42.06 26.86 0.77
C ASP A 404 43.18 26.60 -0.25
N THR A 405 44.19 25.79 0.09
CA THR A 405 45.26 25.43 -0.85
C THR A 405 44.65 24.75 -2.09
N PRO A 406 45.01 25.12 -3.33
CA PRO A 406 44.38 24.59 -4.55
C PRO A 406 44.34 23.05 -4.64
N VAL A 407 45.39 22.36 -4.20
CA VAL A 407 45.46 20.90 -4.19
C VAL A 407 44.47 20.26 -3.19
N VAL A 408 44.12 20.97 -2.10
CA VAL A 408 43.15 20.53 -1.08
C VAL A 408 41.72 20.69 -1.60
N LEU A 409 41.44 21.76 -2.35
CA LEU A 409 40.13 22.03 -2.94
C LEU A 409 39.85 21.22 -4.22
N ARG A 410 40.88 20.64 -4.83
CA ARG A 410 40.77 19.83 -6.05
C ARG A 410 40.52 18.36 -5.75
N GLU A 411 39.54 17.77 -6.42
CA GLU A 411 39.38 16.32 -6.42
C GLU A 411 40.56 15.63 -7.12
N THR A 412 41.35 14.88 -6.37
CA THR A 412 42.28 13.87 -6.90
C THR A 412 41.74 12.49 -6.56
N PHE A 413 41.45 11.69 -7.58
CA PHE A 413 40.79 10.38 -7.44
C PHE A 413 41.78 9.27 -7.02
N ALA A 414 42.38 9.43 -5.84
CA ALA A 414 43.42 8.57 -5.29
C ALA A 414 43.36 8.58 -3.74
N PRO A 415 44.07 7.67 -3.03
CA PRO A 415 43.95 7.54 -1.57
C PRO A 415 44.84 8.56 -0.86
N ILE A 416 44.49 9.85 -1.00
CA ILE A 416 45.16 10.99 -0.34
C ILE A 416 44.15 11.65 0.59
N VAL A 417 44.53 11.87 1.85
CA VAL A 417 43.77 12.68 2.81
C VAL A 417 44.60 13.86 3.31
N TYR A 418 44.02 15.06 3.21
CA TYR A 418 44.58 16.30 3.74
C TYR A 418 44.01 16.55 5.14
N ALA A 419 44.85 16.50 6.16
CA ALA A 419 44.49 16.77 7.55
C ALA A 419 44.64 18.27 7.85
N LEU A 420 43.52 18.89 8.25
CA LEU A 420 43.35 20.32 8.46
C LEU A 420 43.00 20.57 9.93
N LYS A 421 43.54 21.63 10.52
CA LYS A 421 43.31 22.02 11.92
C LYS A 421 42.35 23.21 11.98
N VAL A 422 41.36 23.14 12.86
CA VAL A 422 40.37 24.21 13.11
C VAL A 422 40.17 24.43 14.60
N SER A 423 39.69 25.61 14.99
CA SER A 423 39.51 26.04 16.38
C SER A 423 38.07 25.92 16.90
N GLY A 424 37.08 25.89 15.99
CA GLY A 424 35.66 25.91 16.35
C GLY A 424 34.76 25.20 15.35
N PHE A 425 33.49 25.03 15.72
CA PHE A 425 32.52 24.32 14.89
C PHE A 425 32.12 25.14 13.66
N GLU A 426 31.87 26.44 13.83
CA GLU A 426 31.47 27.35 12.77
C GLU A 426 32.54 27.46 11.69
N GLU A 427 33.81 27.54 12.11
CA GLU A 427 34.97 27.49 11.20
C GLU A 427 35.02 26.15 10.46
N ALA A 428 34.84 25.02 11.17
CA ALA A 428 34.85 23.69 10.55
C ALA A 428 33.76 23.54 9.47
N VAL A 429 32.56 24.09 9.69
CA VAL A 429 31.47 24.12 8.71
C VAL A 429 31.83 24.99 7.52
N ALA A 430 32.41 26.17 7.74
CA ALA A 430 32.86 27.05 6.66
C ALA A 430 33.92 26.36 5.77
N VAL A 431 34.91 25.71 6.40
CA VAL A 431 35.94 24.93 5.71
C VAL A 431 35.33 23.74 4.94
N ASN A 432 34.31 23.06 5.48
CA ASN A 432 33.62 22.01 4.71
C ASN A 432 32.99 22.57 3.43
N ASN A 433 32.26 23.68 3.55
CA ASN A 433 31.42 24.24 2.49
C ASN A 433 32.21 24.99 1.40
N GLU A 434 33.45 25.41 1.67
CA GLU A 434 34.25 26.20 0.71
C GLU A 434 34.64 25.46 -0.58
N ALA A 435 34.68 24.13 -0.54
CA ALA A 435 34.96 23.33 -1.74
C ALA A 435 33.81 23.48 -2.75
N SER A 436 34.15 23.51 -4.04
CA SER A 436 33.14 23.67 -5.10
C SER A 436 32.22 22.45 -5.22
N GLN A 437 32.69 21.26 -4.83
CA GLN A 437 31.91 20.02 -4.78
C GLN A 437 31.01 19.97 -3.53
N GLY A 438 29.88 19.28 -3.64
CA GLY A 438 28.87 19.18 -2.57
C GLY A 438 28.24 17.80 -2.46
N LEU A 439 29.03 16.72 -2.57
CA LEU A 439 28.51 15.35 -2.53
C LEU A 439 28.22 14.88 -1.10
N SER A 440 29.25 14.57 -0.32
CA SER A 440 29.12 14.00 1.02
C SER A 440 29.97 14.73 2.06
N SER A 441 29.51 14.70 3.31
CA SER A 441 30.13 15.34 4.45
C SER A 441 29.75 14.60 5.73
N SER A 442 30.65 14.56 6.71
CA SER A 442 30.43 13.84 7.97
C SER A 442 30.90 14.65 9.18
N LEU A 443 30.07 14.72 10.22
CA LEU A 443 30.43 15.31 11.51
C LEU A 443 30.57 14.23 12.59
N PHE A 444 31.68 14.22 13.32
CA PHE A 444 31.87 13.41 14.52
C PHE A 444 31.80 14.29 15.76
N THR A 445 30.77 14.07 16.59
CA THR A 445 30.49 14.84 17.82
C THR A 445 29.48 14.07 18.70
N GLN A 446 29.48 14.34 20.01
CA GLN A 446 28.45 13.88 20.94
C GLN A 446 27.47 15.02 21.31
N ASN A 447 27.73 16.24 20.83
CA ASN A 447 26.94 17.43 21.11
C ASN A 447 25.70 17.51 20.19
N LEU A 448 24.53 17.36 20.79
CA LEU A 448 23.24 17.41 20.08
C LEU A 448 22.92 18.78 19.43
N ALA A 449 23.45 19.88 19.96
CA ALA A 449 23.26 21.21 19.37
C ALA A 449 24.06 21.34 18.07
N ARG A 450 25.34 20.94 18.08
CA ARG A 450 26.19 20.89 16.87
C ARG A 450 25.59 19.98 15.81
N LEU A 451 25.09 18.81 16.20
CA LEU A 451 24.36 17.90 15.31
C LEU A 451 23.17 18.60 14.65
N SER A 452 22.33 19.27 15.44
CA SER A 452 21.12 19.93 14.94
C SER A 452 21.43 21.10 14.00
N GLU A 453 22.53 21.80 14.24
CA GLU A 453 23.02 22.88 13.38
C GLU A 453 23.63 22.34 12.08
N TRP A 454 24.40 21.25 12.16
CA TRP A 454 25.03 20.57 11.02
C TRP A 454 24.05 20.09 9.96
N ILE A 455 22.90 19.56 10.36
CA ILE A 455 21.81 19.16 9.44
C ILE A 455 20.85 20.31 9.13
N GLY A 456 21.09 21.49 9.68
CA GLY A 456 20.27 22.68 9.56
C GLY A 456 20.71 23.61 8.41
N PRO A 457 20.04 24.75 8.24
CA PRO A 457 20.28 25.68 7.13
C PRO A 457 21.64 26.39 7.18
N LYS A 458 22.36 26.33 8.30
CA LYS A 458 23.70 26.89 8.48
C LYS A 458 24.79 25.82 8.57
N GLY A 459 24.42 24.55 8.38
CA GLY A 459 25.32 23.42 8.48
C GLY A 459 25.98 23.07 7.15
N SER A 460 26.10 21.77 6.87
CA SER A 460 26.67 21.28 5.62
C SER A 460 25.82 21.69 4.41
N ASP A 461 26.48 22.02 3.30
CA ASP A 461 25.86 22.27 2.00
C ASP A 461 25.94 21.07 1.03
N CYS A 462 26.34 19.90 1.52
CA CYS A 462 26.39 18.67 0.73
C CYS A 462 25.01 18.00 0.60
N GLY A 463 24.84 17.18 -0.44
CA GLY A 463 23.64 16.36 -0.62
C GLY A 463 23.52 15.21 0.40
N ILE A 464 24.66 14.66 0.85
CA ILE A 464 24.75 13.65 1.91
C ILE A 464 25.38 14.30 3.16
N VAL A 465 24.62 14.31 4.25
CA VAL A 465 25.00 14.95 5.51
C VAL A 465 24.95 13.91 6.63
N ASN A 466 26.13 13.40 6.96
CA ASN A 466 26.31 12.29 7.89
C ASN A 466 26.74 12.77 9.29
N VAL A 467 26.41 11.95 10.30
CA VAL A 467 26.84 12.16 11.70
C VAL A 467 27.32 10.85 12.28
N ASN A 468 28.53 10.85 12.85
CA ASN A 468 29.17 9.69 13.48
C ASN A 468 29.28 8.46 12.54
N ILE A 469 29.45 8.71 11.24
CA ILE A 469 29.76 7.71 10.21
C ILE A 469 30.61 8.38 9.12
N GLY A 470 31.48 7.62 8.46
CA GLY A 470 32.33 8.13 7.37
C GLY A 470 31.52 8.64 6.16
N THR A 471 32.19 9.33 5.24
CA THR A 471 31.52 10.00 4.08
C THR A 471 30.91 9.00 3.08
N SER A 472 31.33 7.75 3.08
CA SER A 472 30.75 6.70 2.23
C SER A 472 29.48 6.06 2.79
N GLY A 473 29.00 6.47 3.97
CA GLY A 473 27.73 5.99 4.52
C GLY A 473 26.53 6.49 3.71
N ALA A 474 25.99 5.63 2.85
CA ALA A 474 24.76 5.86 2.09
C ALA A 474 24.07 4.50 1.86
N GLU A 475 22.76 4.51 1.64
CA GLU A 475 21.96 3.30 1.43
C GLU A 475 20.79 3.58 0.47
N ILE A 476 20.27 2.52 -0.15
CA ILE A 476 19.26 2.58 -1.22
C ILE A 476 17.97 3.31 -0.83
N GLY A 477 17.58 3.32 0.45
CA GLY A 477 16.36 4.01 0.89
C GLY A 477 16.42 5.53 0.73
N GLY A 478 17.61 6.13 0.72
CA GLY A 478 17.83 7.56 0.57
C GLY A 478 18.05 7.98 -0.89
N ALA A 479 17.75 9.24 -1.20
CA ALA A 479 18.17 9.83 -2.47
C ALA A 479 19.69 10.08 -2.43
N PHE A 480 20.45 9.33 -3.22
CA PHE A 480 21.89 9.51 -3.35
C PHE A 480 22.17 10.65 -4.34
N GLY A 481 23.09 11.55 -4.01
CA GLY A 481 23.61 12.56 -4.94
C GLY A 481 24.02 13.84 -4.23
N GLY A 482 24.61 14.78 -4.98
CA GLY A 482 25.22 15.98 -4.41
C GLY A 482 24.66 17.30 -4.93
N GLU A 483 25.12 18.38 -4.32
CA GLU A 483 24.82 19.77 -4.66
C GLU A 483 26.02 20.45 -5.35
N LYS A 484 25.89 21.75 -5.66
CA LYS A 484 26.96 22.58 -6.23
C LYS A 484 27.54 21.94 -7.50
N GLU A 485 28.88 21.83 -7.62
CA GLU A 485 29.54 21.22 -8.77
C GLU A 485 29.41 19.69 -8.85
N THR A 486 28.76 19.05 -7.88
CA THR A 486 28.38 17.64 -7.97
C THR A 486 27.14 17.45 -8.87
N GLY A 487 26.39 18.51 -9.17
CA GLY A 487 25.47 18.56 -10.31
C GLY A 487 23.97 18.53 -10.00
N GLY A 488 23.57 18.22 -8.76
CA GLY A 488 22.15 18.27 -8.34
C GLY A 488 21.31 17.05 -8.70
N GLY A 489 21.89 16.05 -9.40
CA GLY A 489 21.23 14.77 -9.67
C GLY A 489 20.88 14.03 -8.38
N ARG A 490 19.89 13.12 -8.47
CA ARG A 490 19.58 12.17 -7.41
C ARG A 490 19.23 10.80 -7.97
N GLU A 491 19.80 9.77 -7.38
CA GLU A 491 19.61 8.35 -7.72
C GLU A 491 18.94 7.58 -6.57
N SER A 492 18.52 6.35 -6.85
CA SER A 492 18.06 5.37 -5.86
C SER A 492 16.74 5.72 -5.14
N GLY A 493 16.75 6.02 -3.84
CA GLY A 493 15.57 6.08 -2.98
C GLY A 493 14.74 7.37 -3.04
N SER A 494 13.92 7.58 -2.01
CA SER A 494 12.99 8.73 -1.92
C SER A 494 12.11 8.87 -3.17
N ASP A 495 12.09 10.06 -3.77
CA ASP A 495 11.32 10.41 -4.96
C ASP A 495 12.20 10.68 -6.20
N SER A 496 13.43 10.15 -6.22
CA SER A 496 14.36 10.21 -7.37
C SER A 496 13.73 9.69 -8.67
N TRP A 497 12.77 8.75 -8.58
CA TRP A 497 11.99 8.23 -9.72
C TRP A 497 11.28 9.33 -10.54
N LYS A 498 10.98 10.49 -9.92
CA LYS A 498 10.32 11.62 -10.61
C LYS A 498 11.16 12.24 -11.72
N VAL A 499 12.49 12.07 -11.70
CA VAL A 499 13.37 12.57 -12.78
C VAL A 499 13.08 11.82 -14.09
N GLY A 500 12.77 10.53 -14.00
CA GLY A 500 12.55 9.60 -15.13
C GLY A 500 11.17 9.66 -15.79
N ILE A 501 10.33 10.62 -15.44
CA ILE A 501 8.91 10.71 -15.85
C ILE A 501 8.49 12.17 -16.08
N VAL A 502 7.38 12.39 -16.78
CA VAL A 502 6.80 13.72 -17.02
C VAL A 502 5.50 13.89 -16.23
N PRO A 503 5.33 15.00 -15.50
CA PRO A 503 4.04 15.35 -14.92
C PRO A 503 3.11 15.88 -16.02
N LEU A 504 1.94 15.27 -16.17
CA LEU A 504 0.84 15.79 -16.99
C LEU A 504 -0.25 16.37 -16.09
N PHE A 505 -0.66 17.59 -16.41
CA PHE A 505 -1.80 18.26 -15.79
C PHE A 505 -2.99 18.20 -16.73
N SER A 506 -4.12 17.66 -16.26
CA SER A 506 -5.36 17.62 -17.02
C SER A 506 -6.51 18.25 -16.24
N VAL A 507 -7.23 19.15 -16.91
CA VAL A 507 -8.49 19.75 -16.47
C VAL A 507 -9.55 19.27 -17.46
N ARG A 508 -10.43 18.36 -17.03
CA ARG A 508 -11.51 17.82 -17.89
C ARG A 508 -12.88 18.29 -17.44
N CYS A 509 -13.73 18.60 -18.42
CA CYS A 509 -15.14 18.94 -18.26
C CYS A 509 -15.98 17.69 -18.60
N SER A 510 -16.90 17.28 -17.74
CA SER A 510 -17.77 16.13 -18.03
C SER A 510 -18.97 16.56 -18.88
N HIS A 511 -19.02 16.16 -20.15
CA HIS A 511 -20.24 16.13 -20.94
C HIS A 511 -20.31 14.81 -21.70
N SER A 512 -21.21 13.91 -21.31
CA SER A 512 -21.65 12.82 -22.18
C SER A 512 -23.17 12.71 -22.14
N LYS A 513 -23.78 12.83 -23.33
CA LYS A 513 -25.18 12.52 -23.60
C LYS A 513 -25.20 11.16 -24.31
N MET A 514 -25.79 10.14 -23.68
CA MET A 514 -26.24 8.93 -24.39
C MET A 514 -27.77 8.81 -24.23
N GLY A 515 -28.45 8.51 -25.33
CA GLY A 515 -29.91 8.46 -25.42
C GLY A 515 -30.53 7.34 -24.59
N LYS A 516 -31.67 7.62 -23.95
CA LYS A 516 -32.45 6.66 -23.17
C LYS A 516 -33.58 6.08 -24.03
N ILE A 517 -33.77 4.77 -23.94
CA ILE A 517 -35.01 4.09 -24.35
C ILE A 517 -36.04 4.32 -23.23
N ILE A 518 -37.28 4.67 -23.59
CA ILE A 518 -38.39 4.94 -22.65
C ILE A 518 -39.49 3.89 -22.90
N ALA A 519 -39.88 3.15 -21.85
CA ALA A 519 -41.01 2.22 -21.84
C ALA A 519 -41.80 2.36 -20.52
N GLU A 520 -43.07 1.93 -20.49
CA GLU A 520 -43.91 2.06 -19.28
C GLU A 520 -43.35 1.29 -18.07
N TYR A 521 -43.47 1.89 -16.89
CA TYR A 521 -43.02 1.31 -15.62
C TYR A 521 -43.70 -0.05 -15.36
N GLY A 522 -42.92 -1.08 -14.99
CA GLY A 522 -43.42 -2.43 -14.73
C GLY A 522 -43.62 -3.31 -15.98
N ALA A 523 -43.56 -2.75 -17.19
CA ALA A 523 -43.71 -3.48 -18.46
C ALA A 523 -42.38 -4.05 -19.03
N TRP A 524 -41.29 -3.94 -18.27
CA TRP A 524 -39.95 -4.34 -18.70
C TRP A 524 -39.72 -5.83 -18.41
N GLU A 525 -39.31 -6.60 -19.42
CA GLU A 525 -38.76 -7.93 -19.20
C GLU A 525 -37.33 -7.82 -18.67
N SER A 526 -37.10 -8.27 -17.44
CA SER A 526 -35.76 -8.38 -16.85
C SER A 526 -35.24 -9.80 -17.03
N PRO A 527 -34.01 -9.99 -17.57
CA PRO A 527 -33.40 -11.30 -17.69
C PRO A 527 -33.04 -11.92 -16.33
N ILE A 528 -33.21 -11.17 -15.22
CA ILE A 528 -33.03 -11.63 -13.84
C ILE A 528 -34.30 -12.37 -13.37
N THR A 529 -34.33 -13.69 -13.43
CA THR A 529 -35.49 -14.51 -13.06
C THR A 529 -35.54 -14.85 -11.56
N GLY A 530 -36.71 -15.20 -11.03
CA GLY A 530 -36.85 -15.68 -9.65
C GLY A 530 -36.02 -16.96 -9.39
N GLN A 531 -35.82 -17.80 -10.41
CA GLN A 531 -34.97 -18.99 -10.32
C GLN A 531 -33.47 -18.66 -10.25
N GLN A 532 -33.00 -17.55 -10.83
CA GLN A 532 -31.61 -17.14 -10.73
C GLN A 532 -31.23 -16.62 -9.33
N LEU A 533 -32.19 -16.00 -8.62
CA LEU A 533 -32.03 -15.63 -7.19
C LEU A 533 -31.84 -16.85 -6.28
N VAL A 534 -32.19 -18.03 -6.77
CA VAL A 534 -32.33 -19.26 -6.00
C VAL A 534 -31.27 -20.31 -6.37
N LYS A 535 -31.02 -20.49 -7.68
CA LYS A 535 -29.98 -21.39 -8.22
C LYS A 535 -28.57 -20.85 -7.99
N GLY A 536 -28.42 -19.53 -8.00
CA GLY A 536 -27.21 -18.93 -7.46
C GLY A 536 -27.17 -19.25 -5.99
N ASN A 537 -26.38 -20.26 -5.59
CA ASN A 537 -26.11 -20.52 -4.19
C ASN A 537 -25.50 -19.23 -3.64
N CYS A 538 -26.32 -18.34 -3.05
CA CYS A 538 -26.00 -16.94 -2.75
C CYS A 538 -24.86 -16.77 -1.74
N LYS A 539 -24.14 -17.86 -1.43
CA LYS A 539 -22.94 -17.93 -0.62
C LYS A 539 -21.65 -17.70 -1.43
N THR A 540 -21.66 -17.82 -2.76
CA THR A 540 -20.42 -17.77 -3.59
C THR A 540 -20.47 -16.84 -4.81
N ILE A 541 -21.63 -16.29 -5.18
CA ILE A 541 -21.73 -15.26 -6.23
C ILE A 541 -21.23 -13.92 -5.68
N SER A 542 -20.20 -13.39 -6.34
CA SER A 542 -19.51 -12.15 -5.93
C SER A 542 -19.89 -10.93 -6.78
N GLU A 543 -20.44 -11.12 -7.98
CA GLU A 543 -20.95 -10.06 -8.86
C GLU A 543 -21.92 -10.65 -9.91
N LEU A 544 -23.01 -9.94 -10.27
CA LEU A 544 -23.98 -10.32 -11.32
C LEU A 544 -24.26 -9.10 -12.22
N ARG A 545 -24.18 -9.27 -13.54
CA ARG A 545 -24.35 -8.23 -14.56
C ARG A 545 -25.14 -8.75 -15.76
N VAL A 546 -25.62 -7.83 -16.59
CA VAL A 546 -26.31 -8.13 -17.85
C VAL A 546 -25.54 -7.46 -18.98
N SER A 547 -25.22 -8.20 -20.04
CA SER A 547 -24.53 -7.66 -21.21
C SER A 547 -25.43 -6.70 -22.01
N PRO A 548 -24.87 -5.87 -22.91
CA PRO A 548 -25.67 -5.03 -23.82
C PRO A 548 -26.66 -5.82 -24.69
N GLN A 549 -26.46 -7.11 -24.86
CA GLN A 549 -27.34 -8.04 -25.58
C GLN A 549 -28.35 -8.75 -24.65
N GLY A 550 -28.48 -8.32 -23.39
CA GLY A 550 -29.46 -8.86 -22.43
C GLY A 550 -29.03 -10.14 -21.72
N ARG A 551 -27.77 -10.58 -21.82
CA ARG A 551 -27.30 -11.86 -21.25
C ARG A 551 -26.78 -11.69 -19.81
N PRO A 552 -27.26 -12.48 -18.84
CA PRO A 552 -26.72 -12.46 -17.49
C PRO A 552 -25.35 -13.16 -17.43
N PHE A 553 -24.41 -12.55 -16.72
CA PHE A 553 -23.12 -13.14 -16.37
C PHE A 553 -22.75 -12.82 -14.93
N TRP A 554 -22.05 -13.73 -14.26
CA TRP A 554 -21.70 -13.59 -12.84
C TRP A 554 -20.34 -14.20 -12.51
N LEU A 555 -19.76 -13.74 -11.40
CA LEU A 555 -18.49 -14.24 -10.88
C LEU A 555 -18.72 -15.11 -9.65
N GLU A 556 -18.23 -16.35 -9.66
CA GLU A 556 -18.22 -17.22 -8.49
C GLU A 556 -16.81 -17.35 -7.91
N GLN A 557 -16.70 -17.38 -6.57
CA GLN A 557 -15.45 -17.61 -5.87
C GLN A 557 -15.47 -18.96 -5.12
N SER A 558 -14.49 -19.81 -5.41
CA SER A 558 -14.26 -21.05 -4.66
C SER A 558 -13.74 -20.74 -3.26
N LEU A 559 -14.44 -21.26 -2.24
CA LEU A 559 -14.11 -21.04 -0.83
C LEU A 559 -12.80 -21.74 -0.39
N LEU A 560 -12.43 -22.85 -1.03
CA LEU A 560 -11.24 -23.65 -0.67
C LEU A 560 -9.98 -23.18 -1.39
N SER A 561 -10.09 -22.77 -2.66
CA SER A 561 -8.93 -22.38 -3.47
C SER A 561 -8.79 -20.87 -3.68
N GLY A 562 -9.78 -20.07 -3.28
CA GLY A 562 -9.81 -18.62 -3.51
C GLY A 562 -9.98 -18.21 -4.97
N LYS A 563 -10.02 -19.17 -5.90
CA LYS A 563 -10.11 -18.97 -7.34
C LYS A 563 -11.44 -18.35 -7.73
N LYS A 564 -11.40 -17.34 -8.61
CA LYS A 564 -12.59 -16.67 -9.17
C LYS A 564 -12.82 -17.09 -10.62
N VAL A 565 -14.07 -17.40 -10.93
CA VAL A 565 -14.48 -18.02 -12.19
C VAL A 565 -15.67 -17.25 -12.75
N LEU A 566 -15.61 -16.89 -14.03
CA LEU A 566 -16.69 -16.18 -14.72
C LEU A 566 -17.66 -17.19 -15.34
N PHE A 567 -18.94 -17.02 -15.07
CA PHE A 567 -20.02 -17.80 -15.64
C PHE A 567 -20.93 -16.90 -16.47
N ALA A 568 -21.39 -17.41 -17.61
CA ALA A 568 -22.33 -16.73 -18.49
C ALA A 568 -23.41 -17.70 -18.93
N GLN A 569 -24.62 -17.19 -19.20
CA GLN A 569 -25.69 -17.97 -19.79
C GLN A 569 -25.59 -17.92 -21.33
N THR A 570 -25.62 -19.06 -21.99
CA THR A 570 -25.64 -19.17 -23.45
C THR A 570 -27.03 -18.86 -24.01
N ASP A 571 -27.14 -18.68 -25.34
CA ASP A 571 -28.42 -18.44 -26.02
C ASP A 571 -29.43 -19.60 -25.86
N GLY A 572 -28.95 -20.81 -25.53
CA GLY A 572 -29.79 -21.97 -25.20
C GLY A 572 -30.20 -22.07 -23.73
N GLY A 573 -29.82 -21.10 -22.89
CA GLY A 573 -30.14 -21.08 -21.47
C GLY A 573 -29.19 -21.88 -20.58
N GLU A 574 -28.17 -22.53 -21.15
CA GLU A 574 -27.15 -23.26 -20.40
C GLU A 574 -26.15 -22.32 -19.72
N VAL A 575 -25.71 -22.71 -18.53
CA VAL A 575 -24.66 -22.00 -17.78
C VAL A 575 -23.32 -22.56 -18.19
N VAL A 576 -22.46 -21.71 -18.75
CA VAL A 576 -21.09 -22.10 -19.13
C VAL A 576 -20.08 -21.29 -18.35
N GLN A 577 -19.04 -21.97 -17.88
CA GLN A 577 -17.84 -21.33 -17.37
C GLN A 577 -17.09 -20.70 -18.55
N TRP A 578 -16.95 -19.38 -18.54
CA TRP A 578 -16.33 -18.62 -19.62
C TRP A 578 -14.81 -18.50 -19.49
N THR A 579 -14.26 -18.76 -18.31
CA THR A 579 -12.81 -18.69 -18.04
C THR A 579 -12.15 -20.04 -18.07
N GLN A 580 -10.93 -20.14 -18.61
CA GLN A 580 -10.17 -21.40 -18.64
C GLN A 580 -9.91 -21.97 -17.24
N THR A 581 -9.79 -23.29 -17.14
CA THR A 581 -9.74 -24.06 -15.88
C THR A 581 -8.51 -23.81 -15.02
N ASP A 582 -7.48 -23.17 -15.55
CA ASP A 582 -6.22 -22.76 -14.91
C ASP A 582 -6.17 -21.25 -14.62
N ILE A 583 -7.00 -20.44 -15.27
CA ILE A 583 -7.04 -18.98 -15.12
C ILE A 583 -8.01 -18.57 -14.01
N SER A 584 -7.52 -17.78 -13.05
CA SER A 584 -8.35 -17.10 -12.04
C SER A 584 -8.62 -15.68 -12.49
N VAL A 585 -9.88 -15.27 -12.53
CA VAL A 585 -10.24 -13.90 -12.89
C VAL A 585 -9.82 -12.96 -11.76
N THR A 586 -8.93 -12.03 -12.05
CA THR A 586 -8.65 -10.92 -11.15
C THR A 586 -9.76 -9.88 -11.29
N ASN A 587 -10.22 -9.32 -10.16
CA ASN A 587 -11.15 -8.20 -10.24
C ASN A 587 -10.45 -7.05 -10.97
N CYS A 588 -10.95 -6.64 -12.13
CA CYS A 588 -10.83 -5.25 -12.54
C CYS A 588 -11.66 -4.43 -11.54
N LEU A 589 -11.04 -3.99 -10.45
CA LEU A 589 -11.67 -3.18 -9.42
C LEU A 589 -11.93 -1.77 -9.96
N SER A 590 -13.09 -1.58 -10.58
CA SER A 590 -13.79 -0.29 -10.58
C SER A 590 -15.08 -0.46 -9.76
N HIS A 591 -14.93 -0.58 -8.43
CA HIS A 591 -16.08 -0.43 -7.55
C HIS A 591 -16.42 1.06 -7.43
N CYS A 592 -17.29 1.52 -8.32
CA CYS A 592 -18.02 2.76 -8.14
C CYS A 592 -19.20 2.51 -7.21
N ALA A 593 -19.27 3.27 -6.10
CA ALA A 593 -20.54 3.43 -5.40
C ALA A 593 -21.60 3.93 -6.42
N PRO A 594 -22.88 3.52 -6.28
CA PRO A 594 -23.95 4.06 -7.12
C PRO A 594 -23.88 5.58 -7.17
N GLU A 595 -24.09 6.17 -8.34
CA GLU A 595 -23.96 7.62 -8.52
C GLU A 595 -24.78 8.37 -7.46
N GLY A 596 -24.11 9.20 -6.65
CA GLY A 596 -24.71 9.93 -5.53
C GLY A 596 -24.73 9.22 -4.15
N LYS A 597 -24.18 8.01 -4.00
CA LYS A 597 -24.05 7.31 -2.71
C LYS A 597 -22.59 7.21 -2.25
N LEU A 598 -22.36 7.30 -0.94
CA LEU A 598 -21.03 7.14 -0.33
C LEU A 598 -20.79 5.66 0.04
N PRO A 599 -19.55 5.14 -0.09
CA PRO A 599 -19.22 3.78 0.34
C PRO A 599 -19.34 3.65 1.87
N PRO A 600 -19.75 2.48 2.40
CA PRO A 600 -19.68 2.22 3.84
C PRO A 600 -18.24 2.34 4.32
N ALA A 601 -18.02 2.97 5.48
CA ALA A 601 -16.68 3.22 6.01
C ALA A 601 -16.37 2.34 7.22
N ILE A 602 -15.16 1.79 7.27
CA ILE A 602 -14.62 1.05 8.41
C ILE A 602 -13.55 1.90 9.07
N LEU A 603 -13.66 2.04 10.39
CA LEU A 603 -12.63 2.66 11.21
C LEU A 603 -11.72 1.59 11.80
N PHE A 604 -10.45 1.59 11.42
CA PHE A 604 -9.43 0.76 12.06
C PHE A 604 -8.78 1.50 13.22
N VAL A 605 -8.61 0.78 14.34
CA VAL A 605 -7.89 1.24 15.54
C VAL A 605 -6.63 0.38 15.69
N HIS A 606 -5.46 1.02 15.71
CA HIS A 606 -4.18 0.34 15.94
C HIS A 606 -4.02 -0.11 17.41
N GLY A 607 -3.05 -0.98 17.71
CA GLY A 607 -2.99 -1.70 19.00
C GLY A 607 -1.91 -1.25 19.94
N GLY A 608 -2.27 -1.00 21.19
CA GLY A 608 -1.44 -0.32 22.17
C GLY A 608 -1.87 1.15 22.29
N PRO A 609 -1.98 1.73 23.50
CA PRO A 609 -2.46 3.11 23.67
C PRO A 609 -1.53 4.12 22.99
N THR A 610 -0.28 3.75 22.74
CA THR A 610 0.73 4.60 22.12
C THR A 610 1.29 4.03 20.83
N ALA A 611 0.64 3.03 20.23
CA ALA A 611 1.07 2.53 18.93
C ALA A 611 0.72 3.52 17.81
N ARG A 612 1.03 3.16 16.57
CA ARG A 612 0.75 4.01 15.42
C ARG A 612 0.31 3.21 14.21
N THR A 613 -0.56 3.80 13.43
CA THR A 613 -0.80 3.45 12.04
C THR A 613 0.48 3.73 11.24
N LYS A 614 0.93 2.71 10.50
CA LYS A 614 2.06 2.80 9.58
C LYS A 614 1.54 3.01 8.15
N ASN A 615 2.37 3.63 7.30
CA ASN A 615 2.07 3.92 5.91
C ASN A 615 2.62 2.81 4.97
N ASP A 616 2.45 1.56 5.39
CA ASP A 616 2.87 0.34 4.70
C ASP A 616 1.65 -0.44 4.16
N LEU A 617 1.90 -1.41 3.28
CA LEU A 617 0.87 -2.28 2.72
C LEU A 617 0.26 -3.17 3.83
N ASP A 618 -1.02 -2.97 4.14
CA ASP A 618 -1.78 -3.80 5.09
C ASP A 618 -2.87 -4.59 4.37
N MET A 619 -2.69 -5.92 4.31
CA MET A 619 -3.60 -6.83 3.61
C MET A 619 -5.02 -6.87 4.21
N LYS A 620 -5.20 -6.50 5.48
CA LYS A 620 -6.55 -6.39 6.09
C LYS A 620 -7.27 -5.15 5.58
N LYS A 621 -6.56 -4.02 5.43
CA LYS A 621 -7.13 -2.81 4.82
C LYS A 621 -7.47 -3.09 3.36
N GLN A 622 -6.58 -3.76 2.64
CA GLN A 622 -6.79 -4.17 1.25
C GLN A 622 -7.99 -5.09 1.07
N TYR A 623 -8.24 -6.00 2.02
CA TYR A 623 -9.40 -6.90 1.99
C TYR A 623 -10.74 -6.14 2.00
N PHE A 624 -10.87 -5.08 2.81
CA PHE A 624 -12.11 -4.31 2.90
C PHE A 624 -12.23 -3.27 1.78
N THR A 625 -11.15 -2.59 1.41
CA THR A 625 -11.16 -1.62 0.29
C THR A 625 -11.45 -2.28 -1.05
N SER A 626 -10.97 -3.51 -1.27
CA SER A 626 -11.32 -4.31 -2.44
C SER A 626 -12.77 -4.81 -2.48
N ARG A 627 -13.56 -4.56 -1.42
CA ARG A 627 -14.98 -4.96 -1.27
C ARG A 627 -15.95 -3.79 -1.15
N GLY A 628 -15.53 -2.59 -1.57
CA GLY A 628 -16.41 -1.43 -1.59
C GLY A 628 -16.50 -0.65 -0.28
N PHE A 629 -15.66 -0.97 0.72
CA PHE A 629 -15.59 -0.21 1.97
C PHE A 629 -14.52 0.89 1.88
N ALA A 630 -14.84 2.09 2.33
CA ALA A 630 -13.82 3.06 2.70
C ALA A 630 -13.13 2.59 3.98
N VAL A 631 -11.82 2.75 4.09
CA VAL A 631 -11.08 2.41 5.31
C VAL A 631 -10.45 3.68 5.87
N PHE A 632 -10.80 4.01 7.10
CA PHE A 632 -10.24 5.13 7.84
C PHE A 632 -9.38 4.56 8.98
N ASP A 633 -8.12 4.99 9.06
CA ASP A 633 -7.14 4.49 10.05
C ASP A 633 -6.42 5.68 10.68
N ILE A 634 -6.52 5.85 12.00
CA ILE A 634 -6.17 7.09 12.70
C ILE A 634 -5.02 6.90 13.69
N ASN A 635 -4.08 7.85 13.67
CA ASN A 635 -3.15 8.09 14.77
C ASN A 635 -3.76 9.10 15.77
N TYR A 636 -4.35 8.58 16.84
CA TYR A 636 -4.93 9.39 17.92
C TYR A 636 -3.86 9.93 18.88
N ARG A 637 -4.19 10.96 19.67
CA ARG A 637 -3.34 11.51 20.73
C ARG A 637 -2.81 10.38 21.61
N GLY A 638 -1.50 10.35 21.81
CA GLY A 638 -0.80 9.21 22.43
C GLY A 638 0.00 8.36 21.46
N SER A 639 -0.35 8.36 20.17
CA SER A 639 0.39 7.59 19.17
C SER A 639 1.87 7.96 19.11
N SER A 640 2.71 6.93 19.10
CA SER A 640 4.16 7.08 18.98
C SER A 640 4.56 7.60 17.59
N GLY A 641 5.71 8.26 17.51
CA GLY A 641 6.23 8.78 16.24
C GLY A 641 5.74 10.18 15.86
N PHE A 642 5.03 10.90 16.75
CA PHE A 642 4.53 12.27 16.50
C PHE A 642 5.04 13.31 17.53
N GLY A 643 6.16 13.00 18.22
CA GLY A 643 6.76 13.86 19.24
C GLY A 643 6.34 13.51 20.68
N ARG A 644 7.16 13.92 21.66
CA ARG A 644 6.94 13.60 23.09
C ARG A 644 5.68 14.27 23.63
N GLU A 645 5.38 15.49 23.20
CA GLU A 645 4.17 16.22 23.60
C GLU A 645 2.89 15.52 23.12
N PHE A 646 2.82 15.15 21.83
CA PHE A 646 1.68 14.42 21.27
C PHE A 646 1.51 13.03 21.92
N ARG A 647 2.60 12.31 22.17
CA ARG A 647 2.55 11.03 22.89
C ARG A 647 2.11 11.20 24.35
N ASN A 648 2.64 12.21 25.04
CA ASN A 648 2.33 12.45 26.45
C ASN A 648 0.94 13.06 26.65
N SER A 649 0.29 13.58 25.61
CA SER A 649 -1.10 14.06 25.68
C SER A 649 -2.13 12.98 26.03
N LEU A 650 -1.75 11.70 26.00
CA LEU A 650 -2.57 10.58 26.46
C LEU A 650 -2.35 10.21 27.95
N LEU A 651 -1.35 10.78 28.62
CA LEU A 651 -1.13 10.55 30.05
C LEU A 651 -2.35 11.03 30.85
N GLY A 652 -2.89 10.18 31.72
CA GLY A 652 -4.14 10.39 32.45
C GLY A 652 -5.43 10.42 31.58
N GLN A 653 -5.34 10.28 30.26
CA GLN A 653 -6.44 10.51 29.31
C GLN A 653 -6.79 9.29 28.44
N TRP A 654 -6.23 8.10 28.73
CA TRP A 654 -6.53 6.88 27.98
C TRP A 654 -7.97 6.39 28.22
N GLY A 655 -8.69 6.08 27.14
CA GLY A 655 -10.13 5.78 27.13
C GLY A 655 -11.01 7.01 26.90
N VAL A 656 -10.41 8.21 26.86
CA VAL A 656 -11.08 9.52 26.71
C VAL A 656 -10.54 10.25 25.49
N ALA A 657 -9.25 10.66 25.48
CA ALA A 657 -8.68 11.45 24.39
C ALA A 657 -8.55 10.66 23.08
N ASP A 658 -8.17 9.38 23.16
CA ASP A 658 -8.10 8.46 22.01
C ASP A 658 -9.47 8.18 21.39
N ARG A 659 -10.47 7.95 22.24
CA ARG A 659 -11.89 7.83 21.86
C ARG A 659 -12.38 9.11 21.17
N ASP A 660 -12.13 10.26 21.78
CA ASP A 660 -12.60 11.56 21.26
C ASP A 660 -11.93 11.91 19.94
N ASP A 661 -10.66 11.55 19.75
CA ASP A 661 -9.96 11.71 18.48
C ASP A 661 -10.50 10.80 17.39
N LEU A 662 -10.89 9.57 17.71
CA LEU A 662 -11.55 8.66 16.77
C LEU A 662 -12.94 9.17 16.36
N ILE A 663 -13.74 9.63 17.32
CA ILE A 663 -15.05 10.23 17.05
C ILE A 663 -14.90 11.51 16.22
N SER A 664 -13.96 12.38 16.59
CA SER A 664 -13.69 13.64 15.90
C SER A 664 -13.16 13.42 14.50
N GLY A 665 -12.25 12.46 14.33
CA GLY A 665 -11.76 12.04 13.03
C GLY A 665 -12.87 11.50 12.14
N ALA A 666 -13.73 10.62 12.67
CA ALA A 666 -14.85 10.07 11.92
C ALA A 666 -15.83 11.18 11.48
N LYS A 667 -16.21 12.08 12.40
CA LYS A 667 -17.04 13.26 12.10
C LYS A 667 -16.40 14.18 11.06
N CYS A 668 -15.07 14.38 11.14
CA CYS A 668 -14.33 15.18 10.17
C CYS A 668 -14.43 14.55 8.77
N VAL A 669 -14.20 13.23 8.65
CA VAL A 669 -14.37 12.49 7.39
C VAL A 669 -15.81 12.57 6.86
N PHE A 670 -16.82 12.49 7.74
CA PHE A 670 -18.23 12.65 7.36
C PHE A 670 -18.59 14.08 6.92
N SER A 671 -17.87 15.10 7.40
CA SER A 671 -18.11 16.51 7.07
C SER A 671 -17.40 16.99 5.79
N VAL A 672 -16.33 16.31 5.37
CA VAL A 672 -15.59 16.65 4.14
C VAL A 672 -16.30 16.00 2.93
N ARG A 673 -17.20 16.74 2.27
CA ARG A 673 -17.69 16.37 0.94
C ARG A 673 -16.55 16.48 -0.08
N ARG A 674 -16.00 15.36 -0.55
CA ARG A 674 -15.18 15.23 -1.77
C ARG A 674 -15.48 13.91 -2.50
N PRO A 675 -15.15 13.80 -3.79
CA PRO A 675 -15.95 14.12 -4.97
C PRO A 675 -16.83 12.94 -5.45
N THR A 676 -17.73 13.23 -6.38
CA THR A 676 -18.66 12.33 -7.10
C THR A 676 -18.00 11.26 -7.99
N THR A 677 -16.77 10.85 -7.72
CA THR A 677 -16.09 9.76 -8.45
C THR A 677 -15.99 8.55 -7.53
N GLY A 678 -16.71 7.48 -7.88
CA GLY A 678 -16.79 6.24 -7.12
C GLY A 678 -15.47 5.47 -7.03
N LEU A 679 -14.54 5.92 -6.20
CA LEU A 679 -13.37 5.14 -5.79
C LEU A 679 -13.40 4.99 -4.26
N CYS A 680 -13.35 3.74 -3.78
CA CYS A 680 -13.15 3.47 -2.36
C CYS A 680 -11.76 3.96 -1.93
N ALA A 681 -11.71 4.94 -1.04
CA ALA A 681 -10.48 5.57 -0.58
C ALA A 681 -10.07 5.04 0.80
N VAL A 682 -8.76 4.88 1.02
CA VAL A 682 -8.17 4.89 2.36
C VAL A 682 -7.97 6.34 2.74
N VAL A 683 -8.62 6.82 3.80
CA VAL A 683 -8.36 8.15 4.33
C VAL A 683 -7.44 7.97 5.55
N GLN A 684 -6.37 8.75 5.61
CA GLN A 684 -5.50 8.82 6.79
C GLN A 684 -5.42 10.28 7.20
N MET A 685 -5.90 10.62 8.39
CA MET A 685 -5.76 11.97 8.93
C MET A 685 -4.58 12.01 9.89
N SER A 686 -3.51 12.68 9.48
CA SER A 686 -2.50 13.23 10.39
C SER A 686 -2.51 14.75 10.23
N ARG A 687 -2.59 15.50 11.34
CA ARG A 687 -2.12 16.89 11.31
C ARG A 687 -0.61 16.83 11.10
N ASN A 688 -0.14 17.46 10.03
CA ASN A 688 1.29 17.53 9.72
C ASN A 688 2.05 18.27 10.83
N PHE A 689 2.71 17.52 11.70
CA PHE A 689 3.93 17.96 12.37
C PHE A 689 5.00 16.90 12.13
N ARG A 690 6.12 17.32 11.54
CA ARG A 690 7.28 16.47 11.26
C ARG A 690 7.86 15.92 12.59
N PRO A 691 8.17 14.62 12.71
CA PRO A 691 8.96 14.12 13.82
C PRO A 691 10.46 14.21 13.49
N ARG A 692 11.26 14.83 14.37
CA ARG A 692 12.72 14.67 14.42
C ARG A 692 13.07 13.51 15.37
N GLY A 693 13.89 12.57 14.90
CA GLY A 693 14.77 11.71 15.72
C GLY A 693 14.22 10.37 16.23
N PRO A 694 15.09 9.34 16.40
CA PRO A 694 14.70 8.04 16.94
C PRO A 694 14.60 8.15 18.46
N PHE A 695 13.45 7.78 19.02
CA PHE A 695 13.28 7.64 20.46
C PHE A 695 13.07 6.16 20.80
N PRO A 696 13.59 5.68 21.94
CA PRO A 696 13.52 4.27 22.30
C PRO A 696 12.05 3.88 22.39
N ALA A 697 11.66 2.90 21.59
CA ALA A 697 10.38 2.22 21.72
C ALA A 697 10.40 1.47 23.06
N LEU A 698 9.81 2.07 24.10
CA LEU A 698 9.37 1.27 25.24
C LEU A 698 8.38 0.24 24.69
N TYR A 699 8.70 -1.04 24.89
CA TYR A 699 7.92 -2.20 24.49
C TYR A 699 6.48 -2.10 25.06
N TYR A 700 5.52 -1.63 24.25
CA TYR A 700 4.08 -1.66 24.57
C TYR A 700 3.32 -2.23 23.39
N GLY A 701 3.42 -3.55 23.22
CA GLY A 701 2.89 -4.24 22.05
C GLY A 701 1.44 -4.72 22.15
N GLN A 702 0.78 -4.75 23.32
CA GLN A 702 -0.40 -5.61 23.47
C GLN A 702 -1.63 -5.04 24.23
N PHE A 703 -1.62 -3.82 24.81
CA PHE A 703 -2.70 -3.41 25.74
C PHE A 703 -3.83 -2.51 25.20
N GLY A 704 -3.66 -1.82 24.07
CA GLY A 704 -4.52 -0.67 23.74
C GLY A 704 -5.47 -0.79 22.56
N ARG A 705 -5.56 -1.96 21.91
CA ARG A 705 -6.45 -2.16 20.75
C ARG A 705 -7.93 -2.23 21.15
N TRP A 706 -8.20 -2.47 22.43
CA TRP A 706 -9.36 -3.24 22.88
C TRP A 706 -10.41 -2.38 23.59
N LEU A 707 -9.97 -1.50 24.49
CA LEU A 707 -10.81 -0.55 25.22
C LEU A 707 -11.43 0.49 24.29
N THR A 708 -10.67 0.96 23.31
CA THR A 708 -11.02 2.14 22.51
C THR A 708 -12.19 1.88 21.57
N VAL A 709 -12.29 0.69 20.95
CA VAL A 709 -13.44 0.31 20.09
C VAL A 709 -14.73 0.24 20.92
N LEU A 710 -14.67 -0.44 22.07
CA LEU A 710 -15.82 -0.56 22.95
C LEU A 710 -16.21 0.79 23.58
N SER A 711 -15.22 1.59 23.98
CA SER A 711 -15.43 2.95 24.52
C SER A 711 -16.07 3.89 23.50
N VAL A 712 -15.71 3.81 22.21
CA VAL A 712 -16.38 4.57 21.15
C VAL A 712 -17.85 4.18 21.04
N LEU A 713 -18.19 2.88 21.06
CA LEU A 713 -19.57 2.40 21.01
C LEU A 713 -20.38 2.74 22.26
N THR A 714 -19.71 2.91 23.40
CA THR A 714 -20.31 3.38 24.66
C THR A 714 -20.66 4.87 24.60
N HIS A 715 -19.99 5.67 23.76
CA HIS A 715 -20.05 7.14 23.82
C HIS A 715 -20.42 7.83 22.49
N SER A 716 -20.70 7.09 21.41
CA SER A 716 -21.03 7.67 20.10
C SER A 716 -21.94 6.78 19.27
N ASP A 717 -23.03 7.37 18.77
CA ASP A 717 -23.94 6.74 17.81
C ASP A 717 -23.49 6.86 16.34
N ALA A 718 -22.35 7.48 16.08
CA ALA A 718 -21.83 7.69 14.73
C ALA A 718 -21.40 6.40 14.02
N PHE A 719 -21.39 5.26 14.72
CA PHE A 719 -20.93 3.97 14.21
C PHE A 719 -22.08 2.95 14.20
N ALA A 720 -22.18 2.20 13.10
CA ALA A 720 -23.28 1.25 12.88
C ALA A 720 -23.10 -0.09 13.62
N ALA A 721 -21.86 -0.54 13.84
CA ALA A 721 -21.52 -1.78 14.52
C ALA A 721 -20.03 -1.77 14.95
N GLY A 722 -19.63 -2.70 15.82
CA GLY A 722 -18.25 -2.88 16.23
C GLY A 722 -17.77 -4.33 16.21
N VAL A 723 -16.50 -4.52 15.91
CA VAL A 723 -15.81 -5.81 16.05
C VAL A 723 -14.63 -5.63 16.97
N SER A 724 -14.67 -6.29 18.12
CA SER A 724 -13.53 -6.39 19.03
C SER A 724 -12.85 -7.72 18.82
N LEU A 725 -11.61 -7.69 18.34
CA LEU A 725 -10.67 -8.77 18.63
C LEU A 725 -10.34 -8.67 20.13
N TYR A 726 -10.18 -9.74 20.91
CA TYR A 726 -9.73 -9.76 22.33
C TYR A 726 -10.15 -8.57 23.23
N GLY A 727 -11.42 -8.51 23.66
CA GLY A 727 -11.97 -7.33 24.35
C GLY A 727 -11.58 -7.20 25.83
N VAL A 728 -10.91 -6.09 26.18
CA VAL A 728 -10.79 -5.60 27.57
C VAL A 728 -12.08 -4.88 27.93
N SER A 729 -12.84 -5.47 28.84
CA SER A 729 -14.13 -4.93 29.28
C SER A 729 -14.05 -4.31 30.68
N ASP A 730 -13.04 -4.67 31.47
CA ASP A 730 -12.83 -4.21 32.84
C ASP A 730 -11.38 -3.80 33.10
N LEU A 731 -11.15 -2.50 33.29
CA LEU A 731 -9.84 -1.92 33.57
C LEU A 731 -9.37 -2.15 35.01
N GLU A 732 -10.28 -2.31 35.98
CA GLU A 732 -9.93 -2.64 37.36
C GLU A 732 -9.39 -4.07 37.42
N GLU A 733 -10.10 -5.01 36.79
CA GLU A 733 -9.66 -6.39 36.70
C GLU A 733 -8.34 -6.51 35.94
N LEU A 734 -8.20 -5.79 34.81
CA LEU A 734 -6.93 -5.74 34.07
C LEU A 734 -5.77 -5.24 34.93
N PHE A 735 -5.98 -4.23 35.77
CA PHE A 735 -4.95 -3.71 36.69
C PHE A 735 -4.54 -4.75 37.73
N LYS A 736 -5.50 -5.50 38.28
CA LYS A 736 -5.25 -6.56 39.27
C LYS A 736 -4.50 -7.76 38.67
N THR A 737 -4.76 -8.10 37.41
CA THR A 737 -4.20 -9.31 36.77
C THR A 737 -2.89 -9.07 36.00
N THR A 738 -2.49 -7.83 35.72
CA THR A 738 -1.26 -7.49 34.96
C THR A 738 0.02 -7.52 35.81
N HIS A 739 1.18 -7.75 35.19
CA HIS A 739 2.48 -7.85 35.86
C HIS A 739 2.97 -6.48 36.38
N LYS A 740 3.79 -6.47 37.44
CA LYS A 740 4.21 -5.25 38.19
C LYS A 740 4.77 -4.11 37.32
N PHE A 741 5.46 -4.44 36.22
CA PHE A 741 6.00 -3.45 35.27
C PHE A 741 4.91 -2.79 34.40
N GLU A 742 3.84 -3.51 34.07
CA GLU A 742 2.74 -3.03 33.23
C GLU A 742 1.74 -2.18 34.03
N ARG A 743 1.55 -2.51 35.33
CA ARG A 743 0.73 -1.73 36.27
C ARG A 743 1.14 -0.25 36.35
N GLY A 744 2.43 0.03 36.49
CA GLY A 744 2.94 1.40 36.58
C GLY A 744 2.72 2.24 35.32
N ASN A 745 2.41 1.62 34.17
CA ASN A 745 2.13 2.33 32.93
C ASN A 745 0.63 2.55 32.72
N THR A 746 -0.19 1.60 33.15
CA THR A 746 -1.63 1.77 33.26
C THR A 746 -1.97 2.89 34.24
N GLU A 747 -1.27 2.98 35.39
CA GLU A 747 -1.38 4.09 36.36
C GLU A 747 -1.11 5.45 35.71
N ARG A 748 -0.01 5.57 34.94
CA ARG A 748 0.36 6.81 34.23
C ARG A 748 -0.62 7.22 33.13
N LEU A 749 -1.31 6.26 32.51
CA LEU A 749 -2.24 6.52 31.39
C LEU A 749 -3.68 6.78 31.85
N ILE A 750 -4.06 6.32 33.03
CA ILE A 750 -5.43 6.44 33.57
C ILE A 750 -5.44 7.35 34.80
N ALA A 751 -4.92 6.88 35.94
CA ALA A 751 -4.73 7.57 37.22
C ALA A 751 -4.07 6.60 38.24
N ASP A 752 -3.55 7.09 39.36
CA ASP A 752 -3.02 6.22 40.43
C ASP A 752 -4.16 5.45 41.14
N PHE A 753 -4.00 4.14 41.31
CA PHE A 753 -4.94 3.26 42.02
C PHE A 753 -4.47 3.06 43.48
N PRO A 754 -5.30 3.18 44.53
CA PRO A 754 -6.78 3.19 44.55
C PRO A 754 -7.45 4.57 44.52
N GLU A 755 -6.69 5.67 44.55
CA GLU A 755 -7.25 7.04 44.61
C GLU A 755 -8.13 7.39 43.39
N GLY A 756 -7.95 6.67 42.27
CA GLY A 756 -8.72 6.83 41.04
C GLY A 756 -9.71 5.72 40.67
N ILE A 757 -10.12 4.80 41.57
CA ILE A 757 -10.96 3.62 41.23
C ILE A 757 -12.24 3.95 40.43
N GLN A 758 -12.91 5.06 40.77
CA GLN A 758 -14.10 5.52 40.03
C GLN A 758 -13.75 5.83 38.56
N THR A 759 -12.57 6.40 38.32
CA THR A 759 -12.06 6.68 36.96
C THR A 759 -11.84 5.41 36.15
N TYR A 760 -11.47 4.30 36.79
CA TYR A 760 -11.37 2.99 36.13
C TYR A 760 -12.76 2.47 35.74
N HIS A 761 -13.73 2.51 36.66
CA HIS A 761 -15.12 2.08 36.38
C HIS A 761 -15.79 2.90 35.29
N ASP A 762 -15.64 4.23 35.33
CA ASP A 762 -16.22 5.15 34.35
C ASP A 762 -15.68 4.90 32.93
N ARG A 763 -14.46 4.35 32.81
CA ARG A 763 -13.81 4.05 31.52
C ARG A 763 -13.98 2.59 31.08
N SER A 764 -14.36 1.68 31.97
CA SER A 764 -14.57 0.25 31.70
C SER A 764 -15.88 -0.04 30.93
N PRO A 765 -15.84 -0.70 29.77
CA PRO A 765 -17.04 -1.04 28.99
C PRO A 765 -18.05 -1.92 29.72
N ILE A 766 -17.63 -2.80 30.64
CA ILE A 766 -18.55 -3.69 31.37
C ILE A 766 -19.48 -2.91 32.29
N HIS A 767 -18.95 -1.92 33.02
CA HIS A 767 -19.73 -1.05 33.90
C HIS A 767 -20.58 -0.04 33.12
N ASN A 768 -20.28 0.14 31.83
CA ASN A 768 -21.01 1.03 30.94
C ASN A 768 -21.75 0.30 29.81
N CYS A 769 -21.95 -1.02 29.92
CA CYS A 769 -22.51 -1.84 28.84
C CYS A 769 -23.97 -1.47 28.48
N ASP A 770 -24.67 -0.78 29.39
CA ASP A 770 -25.98 -0.18 29.13
C ASP A 770 -25.99 0.87 28.02
N ARG A 771 -24.83 1.47 27.72
CA ARG A 771 -24.70 2.44 26.62
C ARG A 771 -24.39 1.78 25.28
N ILE A 772 -23.90 0.53 25.28
CA ILE A 772 -23.64 -0.23 24.04
C ILE A 772 -24.97 -0.82 23.53
N ASN A 773 -25.53 -0.19 22.50
CA ASN A 773 -26.81 -0.57 21.88
C ASN A 773 -26.69 -0.96 20.40
N LYS A 774 -25.46 -1.01 19.88
CA LYS A 774 -25.14 -1.39 18.50
C LYS A 774 -24.64 -2.83 18.45
N PRO A 775 -24.73 -3.53 17.30
CA PRO A 775 -24.20 -4.88 17.19
C PRO A 775 -22.71 -4.95 17.49
N VAL A 776 -22.30 -5.92 18.32
CA VAL A 776 -20.89 -6.13 18.68
C VAL A 776 -20.50 -7.59 18.49
N ALA A 777 -19.44 -7.82 17.72
CA ALA A 777 -18.80 -9.13 17.62
C ALA A 777 -17.50 -9.19 18.42
N PHE A 778 -17.32 -10.24 19.21
CA PHE A 778 -16.13 -10.57 19.98
C PHE A 778 -15.44 -11.78 19.34
N LEU A 779 -14.20 -11.60 18.90
CA LEU A 779 -13.37 -12.65 18.32
C LEU A 779 -12.15 -12.85 19.25
N HIS A 780 -12.10 -13.97 19.97
CA HIS A 780 -11.11 -14.20 21.04
C HIS A 780 -10.43 -15.57 20.90
N GLY A 781 -9.11 -15.66 21.07
CA GLY A 781 -8.39 -16.94 21.16
C GLY A 781 -8.50 -17.56 22.57
N THR A 782 -8.64 -18.88 22.68
CA THR A 782 -8.84 -19.55 23.98
C THR A 782 -7.62 -19.51 24.91
N ASP A 783 -6.42 -19.27 24.38
CA ASP A 783 -5.15 -19.42 25.10
C ASP A 783 -4.44 -18.06 25.34
N ASP A 784 -5.18 -16.95 25.35
CA ASP A 784 -4.62 -15.61 25.60
C ASP A 784 -4.22 -15.44 27.08
N LYS A 785 -2.91 -15.31 27.34
CA LYS A 785 -2.38 -15.12 28.71
C LYS A 785 -2.32 -13.66 29.17
N VAL A 786 -2.76 -12.71 28.34
CA VAL A 786 -2.66 -11.25 28.61
C VAL A 786 -4.05 -10.66 28.94
N VAL A 787 -5.09 -11.04 28.21
CA VAL A 787 -6.48 -10.65 28.51
C VAL A 787 -7.31 -11.92 28.72
N PRO A 788 -7.84 -12.18 29.92
CA PRO A 788 -8.65 -13.37 30.15
C PRO A 788 -9.88 -13.40 29.25
N VAL A 789 -10.15 -14.56 28.62
CA VAL A 789 -11.37 -14.81 27.81
C VAL A 789 -12.64 -14.45 28.58
N ALA A 790 -12.63 -14.67 29.90
CA ALA A 790 -13.69 -14.31 30.83
C ALA A 790 -14.14 -12.84 30.72
N GLN A 791 -13.26 -11.89 30.39
CA GLN A 791 -13.65 -10.48 30.21
C GLN A 791 -14.55 -10.27 28.98
N SER A 792 -14.23 -10.95 27.88
CA SER A 792 -15.06 -10.89 26.66
C SER A 792 -16.36 -11.68 26.81
N GLU A 793 -16.33 -12.81 27.52
CA GLU A 793 -17.52 -13.60 27.84
C GLU A 793 -18.48 -12.86 28.77
N ALA A 794 -17.97 -12.21 29.81
CA ALA A 794 -18.78 -11.44 30.74
C ALA A 794 -19.49 -10.27 30.04
N LEU A 795 -18.79 -9.52 29.18
CA LEU A 795 -19.41 -8.46 28.41
C LEU A 795 -20.37 -9.00 27.35
N TYR A 796 -20.04 -10.12 26.69
CA TYR A 796 -20.95 -10.79 25.77
C TYR A 796 -22.25 -11.21 26.44
N GLU A 797 -22.20 -11.88 27.59
CA GLU A 797 -23.39 -12.32 28.33
C GLU A 797 -24.17 -11.12 28.88
N ALA A 798 -23.50 -10.05 29.35
CA ALA A 798 -24.17 -8.82 29.77
C ALA A 798 -24.93 -8.15 28.60
N LEU A 799 -24.31 -8.05 27.43
CA LEU A 799 -24.94 -7.47 26.24
C LEU A 799 -26.06 -8.37 25.68
N LYS A 800 -25.87 -9.69 25.73
CA LYS A 800 -26.86 -10.68 25.32
C LYS A 800 -28.08 -10.68 26.25
N ALA A 801 -27.89 -10.63 27.57
CA ALA A 801 -28.97 -10.51 28.54
C ALA A 801 -29.81 -9.24 28.33
N LYS A 802 -29.19 -8.18 27.82
CA LYS A 802 -29.83 -6.91 27.47
C LYS A 802 -30.50 -6.90 26.08
N GLY A 803 -30.31 -7.95 25.29
CA GLY A 803 -30.84 -8.08 23.93
C GLY A 803 -30.11 -7.21 22.89
N THR A 804 -28.86 -6.82 23.14
CA THR A 804 -28.00 -6.21 22.11
C THR A 804 -27.53 -7.32 21.16
N PRO A 805 -27.66 -7.19 19.82
CA PRO A 805 -27.20 -8.21 18.89
C PRO A 805 -25.69 -8.44 19.04
N THR A 806 -25.30 -9.60 19.56
CA THR A 806 -23.90 -9.90 19.84
C THR A 806 -23.50 -11.26 19.30
N LEU A 807 -22.23 -11.37 18.91
CA LEU A 807 -21.61 -12.60 18.46
C LEU A 807 -20.33 -12.81 19.26
N LEU A 808 -20.18 -13.97 19.90
CA LEU A 808 -18.89 -14.40 20.45
C LEU A 808 -18.39 -15.59 19.64
N LYS A 809 -17.17 -15.50 19.13
CA LYS A 809 -16.48 -16.61 18.46
C LYS A 809 -15.12 -16.83 19.09
N LEU A 810 -14.93 -18.04 19.61
CA LEU A 810 -13.66 -18.49 20.19
C LEU A 810 -12.86 -19.30 19.17
N PHE A 811 -11.53 -19.11 19.16
CA PHE A 811 -10.59 -19.81 18.28
C PHE A 811 -9.57 -20.59 19.11
N SER A 812 -9.42 -21.89 18.87
CA SER A 812 -8.47 -22.78 19.58
C SER A 812 -7.09 -22.80 18.93
N GLY A 813 -6.00 -22.69 19.71
CA GLY A 813 -4.63 -22.93 19.23
C GLY A 813 -3.53 -22.30 20.10
N GLU A 814 -2.45 -23.07 20.32
CA GLU A 814 -1.31 -22.66 21.16
C GLU A 814 -0.56 -21.44 20.61
N GLY A 815 -0.48 -20.38 21.41
CA GLY A 815 0.49 -19.28 21.25
C GLY A 815 -0.12 -17.89 21.13
N HIS A 816 0.57 -16.90 21.73
CA HIS A 816 0.15 -15.49 21.79
C HIS A 816 -0.21 -14.87 20.42
N GLY A 817 -1.48 -14.50 20.26
CA GLY A 817 -2.04 -13.74 19.14
C GLY A 817 -2.37 -14.56 17.89
N PHE A 818 -3.31 -14.08 17.07
CA PHE A 818 -3.68 -14.64 15.75
C PHE A 818 -2.46 -14.72 14.79
N LYS A 819 -1.61 -15.75 14.94
CA LYS A 819 -0.38 -15.91 14.14
C LYS A 819 -0.54 -16.84 12.94
N LYS A 820 -1.64 -17.60 12.83
CA LYS A 820 -1.92 -18.47 11.68
C LYS A 820 -2.79 -17.74 10.64
N ALA A 821 -2.37 -17.79 9.37
CA ALA A 821 -3.04 -17.13 8.25
C ALA A 821 -4.50 -17.57 8.08
N ASP A 822 -4.81 -18.85 8.35
CA ASP A 822 -6.16 -19.42 8.22
C ASP A 822 -7.16 -18.80 9.21
N THR A 823 -6.73 -18.50 10.43
CA THR A 823 -7.56 -17.90 11.48
C THR A 823 -7.89 -16.43 11.16
N ILE A 824 -6.96 -15.72 10.51
CA ILE A 824 -7.18 -14.35 10.02
C ILE A 824 -8.22 -14.35 8.89
N ALA A 825 -8.08 -15.25 7.92
CA ALA A 825 -9.01 -15.37 6.80
C ALA A 825 -10.45 -15.70 7.25
N GLN A 826 -10.61 -16.64 8.19
CA GLN A 826 -11.91 -16.99 8.77
C GLN A 826 -12.56 -15.82 9.52
N SER A 827 -11.76 -15.06 10.30
CA SER A 827 -12.24 -13.89 11.04
C SER A 827 -12.75 -12.78 10.11
N MET A 828 -12.08 -12.55 8.99
CA MET A 828 -12.50 -11.56 7.99
C MET A 828 -13.77 -11.98 7.23
N HIS A 829 -13.93 -13.28 6.96
CA HIS A 829 -15.11 -13.83 6.28
C HIS A 829 -16.40 -13.75 7.11
N ILE A 830 -16.31 -14.01 8.42
CA ILE A 830 -17.47 -13.89 9.34
C ILE A 830 -17.91 -12.43 9.44
N ALA A 831 -16.97 -11.48 9.53
CA ALA A 831 -17.25 -10.04 9.55
C ALA A 831 -17.96 -9.56 8.26
N HIS A 832 -17.57 -10.07 7.09
CA HIS A 832 -18.21 -9.76 5.81
C HIS A 832 -19.62 -10.37 5.68
N THR A 833 -19.80 -11.62 6.12
CA THR A 833 -21.09 -12.33 6.01
C THR A 833 -22.18 -11.71 6.89
N PHE A 834 -21.81 -11.18 8.05
CA PHE A 834 -22.73 -10.45 8.94
C PHE A 834 -23.28 -9.17 8.28
N LEU A 835 -22.62 -8.63 7.26
CA LEU A 835 -22.97 -7.37 6.59
C LEU A 835 -23.81 -7.52 5.29
N CYS A 836 -23.81 -8.68 4.61
CA CYS A 836 -24.33 -8.80 3.23
C CYS A 836 -25.72 -9.45 3.05
N LYS A 837 -26.34 -10.05 4.07
CA LYS A 837 -27.54 -10.92 3.92
C LYS A 837 -28.87 -10.19 3.57
N ALA A 838 -28.85 -8.87 3.32
CA ALA A 838 -30.06 -8.02 3.20
C ALA A 838 -30.41 -7.51 1.76
N MET A 839 -29.63 -7.80 0.71
CA MET A 839 -29.68 -7.03 -0.55
C MET A 839 -30.44 -7.65 -1.76
N GLY A 840 -30.96 -8.88 -1.70
CA GLY A 840 -31.49 -9.61 -2.87
C GLY A 840 -32.89 -9.18 -3.36
N ILE A 841 -33.81 -8.85 -2.44
CA ILE A 841 -35.21 -8.50 -2.76
C ILE A 841 -35.30 -7.11 -3.41
N LEU A 842 -34.50 -6.16 -2.94
CA LEU A 842 -34.44 -4.79 -3.47
C LEU A 842 -34.02 -4.77 -4.94
N GLN A 843 -33.12 -5.67 -5.36
CA GLN A 843 -32.64 -5.77 -6.73
C GLN A 843 -33.71 -6.34 -7.69
N TYR A 844 -34.57 -7.24 -7.21
CA TYR A 844 -35.62 -7.85 -8.02
C TYR A 844 -36.65 -6.82 -8.53
N PHE A 845 -37.12 -5.94 -7.64
CA PHE A 845 -38.11 -4.90 -7.97
C PHE A 845 -37.49 -3.69 -8.70
N THR A 846 -36.30 -3.23 -8.29
CA THR A 846 -35.63 -2.09 -8.94
C THR A 846 -35.23 -2.38 -10.39
N SER A 847 -34.86 -3.63 -10.71
CA SER A 847 -34.59 -4.05 -12.09
C SER A 847 -35.84 -4.13 -12.98
N ARG A 848 -37.05 -4.01 -12.41
CA ARG A 848 -38.34 -4.00 -13.12
C ARG A 848 -39.03 -2.63 -13.09
N GLY A 849 -38.26 -1.59 -12.77
CA GLY A 849 -38.71 -0.21 -12.80
C GLY A 849 -39.37 0.29 -11.51
N PHE A 850 -39.45 -0.52 -10.45
CA PHE A 850 -39.98 -0.05 -9.17
C PHE A 850 -38.94 0.76 -8.40
N ALA A 851 -39.32 1.94 -7.92
CA ALA A 851 -38.59 2.58 -6.83
C ALA A 851 -38.97 1.87 -5.52
N VAL A 852 -37.97 1.37 -4.77
CA VAL A 852 -38.21 0.68 -3.50
C VAL A 852 -37.79 1.58 -2.34
N PHE A 853 -38.74 1.87 -1.46
CA PHE A 853 -38.51 2.60 -0.22
C PHE A 853 -38.54 1.61 0.95
N ASP A 854 -37.34 1.27 1.44
CA ASP A 854 -37.16 0.39 2.60
C ASP A 854 -36.90 1.25 3.84
N ILE A 855 -37.83 1.22 4.79
CA ILE A 855 -37.88 2.13 5.94
C ILE A 855 -37.73 1.35 7.24
N ASN A 856 -36.90 1.89 8.13
CA ASN A 856 -36.83 1.44 9.51
C ASN A 856 -37.83 2.26 10.32
N TYR A 857 -39.04 1.74 10.52
CA TYR A 857 -40.08 2.37 11.33
C TYR A 857 -39.77 2.24 12.84
N ARG A 858 -40.35 3.11 13.67
CA ARG A 858 -40.25 3.07 15.13
C ARG A 858 -40.53 1.67 15.65
N GLY A 859 -39.61 1.12 16.43
CA GLY A 859 -39.57 -0.31 16.78
C GLY A 859 -38.46 -1.11 16.09
N SER A 860 -37.93 -0.61 14.98
CA SER A 860 -36.84 -1.27 14.25
C SER A 860 -35.55 -1.30 15.07
N SER A 861 -34.83 -2.42 15.01
CA SER A 861 -33.56 -2.60 15.72
C SER A 861 -32.39 -1.89 15.00
N GLY A 862 -31.35 -1.49 15.74
CA GLY A 862 -30.18 -0.77 15.19
C GLY A 862 -30.25 0.76 15.24
N PHE A 863 -31.42 1.34 15.54
CA PHE A 863 -31.67 2.80 15.55
C PHE A 863 -31.73 3.41 16.96
N GLY A 864 -31.28 2.66 17.97
CA GLY A 864 -31.27 3.09 19.36
C GLY A 864 -32.46 2.56 20.15
N ARG A 865 -32.29 2.47 21.47
CA ARG A 865 -33.29 1.90 22.38
C ARG A 865 -34.55 2.76 22.45
N GLU A 866 -34.45 4.08 22.39
CA GLU A 866 -35.61 4.98 22.37
C GLU A 866 -36.44 4.78 21.11
N PHE A 867 -35.80 4.75 19.94
CA PHE A 867 -36.48 4.46 18.67
C PHE A 867 -37.12 3.07 18.65
N ARG A 868 -36.44 2.04 19.17
CA ARG A 868 -37.00 0.69 19.32
C ARG A 868 -38.15 0.65 20.34
N ASN A 869 -37.97 1.30 21.49
CA ASN A 869 -38.95 1.26 22.58
C ASN A 869 -40.14 2.19 22.33
N SER A 870 -40.05 3.10 21.36
CA SER A 870 -41.20 3.91 20.93
C SER A 870 -42.33 3.07 20.32
N LEU A 871 -42.08 1.78 20.05
CA LEU A 871 -43.10 0.81 19.67
C LEU A 871 -43.74 0.08 20.87
N LEU A 872 -43.23 0.22 22.11
CA LEU A 872 -43.84 -0.38 23.29
C LEU A 872 -45.22 0.22 23.54
N GLY A 873 -46.24 -0.63 23.68
CA GLY A 873 -47.66 -0.26 23.70
C GLY A 873 -48.19 0.36 22.40
N GLN A 874 -47.38 0.52 21.36
CA GLN A 874 -47.68 1.28 20.14
C GLN A 874 -47.61 0.44 18.85
N TRP A 875 -47.46 -0.89 18.96
CA TRP A 875 -47.44 -1.76 17.78
C TRP A 875 -48.79 -1.78 17.07
N GLY A 876 -48.78 -1.53 15.76
CA GLY A 876 -49.97 -1.28 14.93
C GLY A 876 -50.33 0.20 14.81
N VAL A 877 -49.63 1.10 15.52
CA VAL A 877 -49.88 2.55 15.54
C VAL A 877 -48.64 3.32 15.08
N ALA A 878 -47.54 3.27 15.82
CA ALA A 878 -46.34 4.07 15.52
C ALA A 878 -45.63 3.60 14.25
N ASP A 879 -45.51 2.29 14.06
CA ASP A 879 -44.93 1.67 12.87
C ASP A 879 -45.74 1.96 11.60
N ARG A 880 -47.07 1.89 11.72
CA ARG A 880 -48.02 2.28 10.67
C ARG A 880 -47.86 3.75 10.29
N ASP A 881 -47.83 4.65 11.28
CA ASP A 881 -47.82 6.09 11.04
C ASP A 881 -46.50 6.56 10.41
N ASP A 882 -45.39 5.89 10.73
CA ASP A 882 -44.08 6.16 10.10
C ASP A 882 -44.08 5.79 8.62
N LEU A 883 -44.67 4.66 8.27
CA LEU A 883 -44.82 4.24 6.87
C LEU A 883 -45.70 5.21 6.09
N ILE A 884 -46.82 5.65 6.66
CA ILE A 884 -47.70 6.65 6.04
C ILE A 884 -46.98 7.99 5.88
N SER A 885 -46.22 8.42 6.88
CA SER A 885 -45.48 9.68 6.86
C SER A 885 -44.36 9.67 5.83
N GLY A 886 -43.61 8.55 5.75
CA GLY A 886 -42.59 8.32 4.73
C GLY A 886 -43.18 8.35 3.32
N ALA A 887 -44.29 7.64 3.10
CA ALA A 887 -45.03 7.65 1.85
C ALA A 887 -45.47 9.07 1.42
N LYS A 888 -46.09 9.81 2.34
CA LYS A 888 -46.52 11.20 2.09
C LYS A 888 -45.36 12.12 1.74
N CYS A 889 -44.22 11.96 2.41
CA CYS A 889 -43.01 12.73 2.12
C CYS A 889 -42.51 12.47 0.70
N LEU A 890 -42.49 11.20 0.26
CA LEU A 890 -42.08 10.85 -1.11
C LEU A 890 -43.01 11.43 -2.17
N VAL A 891 -44.33 11.36 -1.94
CA VAL A 891 -45.33 11.95 -2.84
C VAL A 891 -45.17 13.47 -2.90
N THR A 892 -45.10 14.14 -1.76
CA THR A 892 -44.97 15.61 -1.69
C THR A 892 -43.67 16.10 -2.31
N SER A 893 -42.62 15.29 -2.25
CA SER A 893 -41.32 15.58 -2.87
C SER A 893 -41.29 15.31 -4.38
N GLY A 894 -42.39 14.85 -4.97
CA GLY A 894 -42.47 14.51 -6.40
C GLY A 894 -41.60 13.33 -6.81
N LEU A 895 -41.22 12.47 -5.85
CA LEU A 895 -40.32 11.33 -6.10
C LEU A 895 -41.05 10.06 -6.54
N VAL A 896 -42.35 9.97 -6.26
CA VAL A 896 -43.21 8.82 -6.59
C VAL A 896 -44.60 9.29 -7.01
N ASP A 897 -45.27 8.52 -7.86
CA ASP A 897 -46.65 8.76 -8.29
C ASP A 897 -47.63 8.32 -7.17
N PRO A 898 -48.46 9.22 -6.62
CA PRO A 898 -49.41 8.89 -5.57
C PRO A 898 -50.45 7.84 -5.97
N SER A 899 -50.76 7.71 -7.27
CA SER A 899 -51.72 6.71 -7.76
C SER A 899 -51.12 5.32 -7.93
N ARG A 900 -49.79 5.17 -7.78
CA ARG A 900 -49.04 3.93 -8.04
C ARG A 900 -48.15 3.50 -6.87
N LEU A 901 -48.48 3.92 -5.65
CA LEU A 901 -47.73 3.56 -4.46
C LEU A 901 -48.21 2.22 -3.88
N CYS A 902 -47.32 1.26 -3.70
CA CYS A 902 -47.65 -0.08 -3.19
C CYS A 902 -46.84 -0.42 -1.94
N ILE A 903 -47.34 -1.34 -1.11
CA ILE A 903 -46.68 -1.77 0.13
C ILE A 903 -46.58 -3.29 0.22
N MET A 904 -45.44 -3.79 0.70
CA MET A 904 -45.20 -5.23 0.84
C MET A 904 -44.39 -5.49 2.11
N GLY A 905 -44.71 -6.58 2.81
CA GLY A 905 -44.05 -6.94 4.06
C GLY A 905 -44.34 -8.37 4.47
N SER A 906 -43.49 -8.92 5.33
CA SER A 906 -43.63 -10.30 5.82
C SER A 906 -43.74 -10.34 7.34
N SER A 907 -44.40 -11.37 7.88
CA SER A 907 -44.55 -11.59 9.33
C SER A 907 -45.10 -10.32 10.04
N ALA A 908 -44.39 -9.76 11.02
CA ALA A 908 -44.76 -8.49 11.67
C ALA A 908 -44.88 -7.31 10.68
N GLY A 909 -44.04 -7.25 9.63
CA GLY A 909 -44.19 -6.28 8.55
C GLY A 909 -45.42 -6.54 7.66
N GLY A 910 -45.84 -7.81 7.56
CA GLY A 910 -47.10 -8.20 6.92
C GLY A 910 -48.32 -7.75 7.73
N PHE A 911 -48.24 -7.74 9.06
CA PHE A 911 -49.23 -7.09 9.92
C PHE A 911 -49.27 -5.58 9.70
N THR A 912 -48.12 -4.90 9.66
CA THR A 912 -48.07 -3.46 9.41
C THR A 912 -48.64 -3.09 8.04
N VAL A 913 -48.43 -3.90 7.00
CA VAL A 913 -49.09 -3.74 5.68
C VAL A 913 -50.61 -3.72 5.84
N LEU A 914 -51.19 -4.71 6.51
CA LEU A 914 -52.63 -4.81 6.71
C LEU A 914 -53.17 -3.66 7.56
N SER A 915 -52.46 -3.29 8.63
CA SER A 915 -52.80 -2.15 9.49
C SER A 915 -52.82 -0.82 8.71
N VAL A 916 -51.84 -0.60 7.83
CA VAL A 916 -51.80 0.60 6.97
C VAL A 916 -53.01 0.64 6.05
N LEU A 917 -53.37 -0.48 5.40
CA LEU A 917 -54.51 -0.55 4.47
C LEU A 917 -55.87 -0.37 5.17
N THR A 918 -55.96 -0.68 6.46
CA THR A 918 -57.16 -0.42 7.28
C THR A 918 -57.36 1.06 7.62
N HIS A 919 -56.28 1.86 7.59
CA HIS A 919 -56.28 3.22 8.14
C HIS A 919 -55.86 4.31 7.14
N SER A 920 -55.48 3.95 5.91
CA SER A 920 -54.96 4.89 4.91
C SER A 920 -55.24 4.43 3.49
N ASP A 921 -55.72 5.37 2.66
CA ASP A 921 -55.88 5.19 1.21
C ASP A 921 -54.64 5.58 0.40
N ALA A 922 -53.50 5.86 1.07
CA ALA A 922 -52.27 6.32 0.42
C ALA A 922 -51.63 5.28 -0.51
N PHE A 923 -52.00 4.00 -0.39
CA PHE A 923 -51.44 2.90 -1.17
C PHE A 923 -52.49 2.32 -2.12
N ALA A 924 -52.10 2.08 -3.37
CA ALA A 924 -52.93 1.49 -4.41
C ALA A 924 -53.17 -0.01 -4.20
N ALA A 925 -52.20 -0.74 -3.64
CA ALA A 925 -52.31 -2.17 -3.34
C ALA A 925 -51.29 -2.62 -2.27
N GLY A 926 -51.53 -3.79 -1.66
CA GLY A 926 -50.59 -4.39 -0.72
C GLY A 926 -50.39 -5.90 -0.85
N VAL A 927 -49.21 -6.38 -0.42
CA VAL A 927 -48.87 -7.82 -0.36
C VAL A 927 -48.40 -8.17 1.05
N SER A 928 -49.12 -9.08 1.71
CA SER A 928 -48.78 -9.61 3.03
C SER A 928 -48.29 -11.05 2.93
N LEU A 929 -47.05 -11.29 3.35
CA LEU A 929 -46.44 -12.62 3.39
C LEU A 929 -46.51 -13.16 4.81
N TYR A 930 -47.27 -14.24 5.02
CA TYR A 930 -47.46 -14.89 6.33
C TYR A 930 -47.64 -13.87 7.48
N GLY A 931 -48.44 -12.83 7.22
CA GLY A 931 -48.66 -11.72 8.14
C GLY A 931 -49.77 -12.00 9.13
N VAL A 932 -49.69 -11.37 10.30
CA VAL A 932 -50.69 -11.49 11.37
C VAL A 932 -51.92 -10.66 11.01
N SER A 933 -53.11 -11.25 11.13
CA SER A 933 -54.40 -10.55 10.94
C SER A 933 -55.26 -10.50 12.23
N ASP A 934 -54.96 -11.38 13.19
CA ASP A 934 -55.61 -11.46 14.49
C ASP A 934 -54.55 -11.55 15.61
N LEU A 935 -54.41 -10.44 16.35
CA LEU A 935 -53.48 -10.31 17.46
C LEU A 935 -53.91 -11.12 18.69
N GLU A 936 -55.21 -11.32 18.91
CA GLU A 936 -55.70 -12.13 20.04
C GLU A 936 -55.37 -13.60 19.76
N GLU A 937 -55.67 -14.08 18.55
CA GLU A 937 -55.34 -15.44 18.17
C GLU A 937 -53.81 -15.65 18.17
N LEU A 938 -53.03 -14.66 17.70
CA LEU A 938 -51.57 -14.70 17.81
C LEU A 938 -51.13 -14.90 19.26
N PHE A 939 -51.68 -14.16 20.23
CA PHE A 939 -51.33 -14.33 21.65
C PHE A 939 -51.64 -15.74 22.14
N LYS A 940 -52.83 -16.27 21.81
CA LYS A 940 -53.26 -17.61 22.24
C LYS A 940 -52.37 -18.70 21.67
N THR A 941 -51.99 -18.60 20.39
CA THR A 941 -51.19 -19.62 19.71
C THR A 941 -49.69 -19.45 19.94
N THR A 942 -49.22 -18.28 20.36
CA THR A 942 -47.81 -18.03 20.68
C THR A 942 -47.39 -18.82 21.92
N HIS A 943 -46.20 -19.43 21.85
CA HIS A 943 -45.65 -20.24 22.94
C HIS A 943 -45.46 -19.40 24.21
N LYS A 944 -45.67 -19.99 25.39
CA LYS A 944 -45.72 -19.30 26.70
C LYS A 944 -44.52 -18.38 27.03
N PHE A 945 -43.35 -18.65 26.43
CA PHE A 945 -42.13 -17.85 26.64
C PHE A 945 -42.08 -16.57 25.79
N GLU A 946 -42.90 -16.47 24.75
CA GLU A 946 -42.93 -15.35 23.81
C GLU A 946 -44.20 -14.49 23.94
N ARG A 947 -45.19 -14.93 24.72
CA ARG A 947 -46.45 -14.22 24.97
C ARG A 947 -46.25 -12.80 25.50
N GLY A 948 -45.27 -12.62 26.39
CA GLY A 948 -44.89 -11.33 26.97
C GLY A 948 -44.43 -10.26 25.97
N ASN A 949 -44.12 -10.64 24.72
CA ASN A 949 -43.78 -9.66 23.67
C ASN A 949 -45.02 -8.90 23.20
N THR A 950 -46.15 -9.60 23.01
CA THR A 950 -47.39 -8.93 22.58
C THR A 950 -47.95 -8.05 23.69
N GLU A 951 -47.85 -8.47 24.95
CA GLU A 951 -48.29 -7.68 26.10
C GLU A 951 -47.52 -6.35 26.19
N ARG A 952 -46.19 -6.42 25.99
CA ARG A 952 -45.32 -5.24 25.95
C ARG A 952 -45.56 -4.31 24.77
N LEU A 953 -45.94 -4.85 23.62
CA LEU A 953 -46.09 -4.10 22.38
C LEU A 953 -47.51 -3.56 22.17
N ILE A 954 -48.50 -4.16 22.82
CA ILE A 954 -49.93 -3.86 22.65
C ILE A 954 -50.53 -3.39 23.98
N ALA A 955 -50.86 -4.33 24.87
CA ALA A 955 -51.43 -4.10 26.20
C ALA A 955 -51.37 -5.39 27.02
N ASP A 956 -51.45 -5.31 28.36
CA ASP A 956 -51.51 -6.50 29.22
C ASP A 956 -52.75 -7.37 28.91
N PHE A 957 -52.65 -8.70 28.99
CA PHE A 957 -53.73 -9.63 28.69
C PHE A 957 -54.14 -10.45 29.93
N PRO A 958 -55.44 -10.63 30.25
CA PRO A 958 -56.62 -10.33 29.42
C PRO A 958 -57.18 -8.90 29.54
N GLU A 959 -56.65 -8.04 30.42
CA GLU A 959 -57.24 -6.74 30.75
C GLU A 959 -57.32 -5.77 29.55
N GLY A 960 -56.39 -5.87 28.60
CA GLY A 960 -56.26 -5.04 27.40
C GLY A 960 -56.88 -5.63 26.13
N ILE A 961 -57.70 -6.68 26.21
CA ILE A 961 -58.24 -7.42 25.05
C ILE A 961 -58.91 -6.53 24.00
N GLN A 962 -59.59 -5.46 24.39
CA GLN A 962 -60.20 -4.53 23.44
C GLN A 962 -59.15 -3.86 22.53
N THR A 963 -57.94 -3.58 23.04
CA THR A 963 -56.84 -3.00 22.25
C THR A 963 -56.32 -4.00 21.20
N TYR A 964 -56.33 -5.29 21.53
CA TYR A 964 -56.02 -6.35 20.57
C TYR A 964 -57.08 -6.38 19.46
N HIS A 965 -58.37 -6.34 19.81
CA HIS A 965 -59.45 -6.32 18.81
C HIS A 965 -59.40 -5.09 17.91
N ASP A 966 -59.23 -3.91 18.49
CA ASP A 966 -59.22 -2.64 17.77
C ASP A 966 -58.06 -2.55 16.76
N ARG A 967 -56.90 -3.18 17.06
CA ARG A 967 -55.72 -3.15 16.20
C ARG A 967 -55.63 -4.34 15.22
N SER A 968 -56.42 -5.39 15.43
CA SER A 968 -56.46 -6.56 14.54
C SER A 968 -57.15 -6.24 13.21
N PRO A 969 -56.48 -6.44 12.06
CA PRO A 969 -57.09 -6.26 10.75
C PRO A 969 -58.39 -7.04 10.53
N ILE A 970 -58.55 -8.24 11.11
CA ILE A 970 -59.74 -9.07 10.90
C ILE A 970 -61.03 -8.42 11.41
N HIS A 971 -60.98 -7.72 12.56
CA HIS A 971 -62.15 -7.02 13.12
C HIS A 971 -62.42 -5.66 12.47
N ASN A 972 -61.50 -5.22 11.60
CA ASN A 972 -61.59 -3.93 10.90
C ASN A 972 -61.57 -4.10 9.37
N CYS A 973 -61.83 -5.30 8.86
CA CYS A 973 -61.73 -5.62 7.44
C CYS A 973 -62.68 -4.79 6.55
N ASP A 974 -63.79 -4.30 7.10
CA ASP A 974 -64.69 -3.36 6.45
C ASP A 974 -64.02 -2.05 6.01
N ARG A 975 -62.87 -1.70 6.58
CA ARG A 975 -62.11 -0.49 6.19
C ARG A 975 -61.07 -0.72 5.11
N ILE A 976 -60.72 -1.98 4.81
CA ILE A 976 -59.76 -2.29 3.74
C ILE A 976 -60.50 -2.24 2.41
N ASN A 977 -60.26 -1.19 1.62
CA ASN A 977 -60.92 -0.96 0.32
C ASN A 977 -59.99 -1.12 -0.89
N LYS A 978 -58.70 -1.40 -0.64
CA LYS A 978 -57.68 -1.53 -1.68
C LYS A 978 -57.34 -2.99 -1.95
N PRO A 979 -56.93 -3.35 -3.17
CA PRO A 979 -56.47 -4.70 -3.49
C PRO A 979 -55.38 -5.22 -2.54
N VAL A 980 -55.57 -6.42 -1.99
CA VAL A 980 -54.57 -7.08 -1.13
C VAL A 980 -54.31 -8.54 -1.51
N ALA A 981 -53.05 -8.95 -1.48
CA ALA A 981 -52.65 -10.35 -1.69
C ALA A 981 -52.03 -10.96 -0.42
N PHE A 982 -52.37 -12.23 -0.17
CA PHE A 982 -51.88 -13.04 0.93
C PHE A 982 -51.06 -14.22 0.40
N LEU A 983 -49.80 -14.32 0.82
CA LEU A 983 -48.88 -15.38 0.43
C LEU A 983 -48.46 -16.14 1.71
N HIS A 984 -48.87 -17.40 1.88
CA HIS A 984 -48.69 -18.12 3.15
C HIS A 984 -48.26 -19.58 2.95
N GLY A 985 -47.40 -20.11 3.83
CA GLY A 985 -47.04 -21.52 3.87
C GLY A 985 -48.06 -22.34 4.67
N THR A 986 -48.37 -23.56 4.25
CA THR A 986 -49.36 -24.42 4.94
C THR A 986 -48.88 -24.95 6.30
N ASP A 987 -47.57 -24.92 6.55
CA ASP A 987 -46.93 -25.52 7.73
C ASP A 987 -46.37 -24.43 8.66
N ASP A 988 -46.86 -23.19 8.54
CA ASP A 988 -46.45 -22.08 9.39
C ASP A 988 -46.96 -22.27 10.82
N LYS A 989 -46.01 -22.46 11.75
CA LYS A 989 -46.26 -22.63 13.18
C LYS A 989 -46.15 -21.32 13.97
N VAL A 990 -45.68 -20.25 13.34
CA VAL A 990 -45.47 -18.92 13.95
C VAL A 990 -46.72 -18.08 13.77
N VAL A 991 -47.24 -18.00 12.54
CA VAL A 991 -48.54 -17.37 12.25
C VAL A 991 -49.43 -18.44 11.64
N PRO A 992 -50.54 -18.84 12.29
CA PRO A 992 -51.43 -19.85 11.73
C PRO A 992 -52.02 -19.42 10.38
N VAL A 993 -52.00 -20.33 9.40
CA VAL A 993 -52.54 -20.07 8.04
C VAL A 993 -54.01 -19.62 8.05
N ALA A 994 -54.79 -20.11 9.02
CA ALA A 994 -56.19 -19.74 9.23
C ALA A 994 -56.42 -18.23 9.35
N GLN A 995 -55.42 -17.47 9.84
CA GLN A 995 -55.49 -16.02 9.93
C GLN A 995 -55.57 -15.34 8.54
N SER A 996 -54.77 -15.82 7.57
CA SER A 996 -54.82 -15.30 6.19
C SER A 996 -56.08 -15.77 5.46
N GLU A 997 -56.54 -17.00 5.70
CA GLU A 997 -57.77 -17.54 5.12
C GLU A 997 -59.01 -16.77 5.59
N ALA A 998 -59.12 -16.50 6.89
CA ALA A 998 -60.25 -15.77 7.48
C ALA A 998 -60.37 -14.34 6.92
N LEU A 999 -59.25 -13.62 6.83
CA LEU A 999 -59.27 -12.26 6.30
C LEU A 999 -59.53 -12.24 4.78
N TYR A 1000 -58.99 -13.22 4.04
CA TYR A 1000 -59.28 -13.38 2.62
C TYR A 1000 -60.78 -13.59 2.36
N GLU A 1001 -61.43 -14.52 3.08
CA GLU A 1001 -62.86 -14.78 2.88
C GLU A 1001 -63.73 -13.59 3.30
N ALA A 1002 -63.36 -12.87 4.36
CA ALA A 1002 -64.07 -11.64 4.77
C ALA A 1002 -64.00 -10.55 3.68
N LEU A 1003 -62.81 -10.27 3.12
CA LEU A 1003 -62.64 -9.29 2.06
C LEU A 1003 -63.29 -9.73 0.74
N LYS A 1004 -63.26 -11.02 0.44
CA LYS A 1004 -63.93 -11.61 -0.71
C LYS A 1004 -65.45 -11.47 -0.60
N ALA A 1005 -66.04 -11.77 0.55
CA ALA A 1005 -67.48 -11.60 0.80
C ALA A 1005 -67.92 -10.13 0.71
N LYS A 1006 -67.06 -9.20 1.14
CA LYS A 1006 -67.26 -7.76 1.01
C LYS A 1006 -67.18 -7.25 -0.44
N GLY A 1007 -66.54 -8.00 -1.33
CA GLY A 1007 -66.29 -7.57 -2.72
C GLY A 1007 -64.99 -6.79 -2.92
N THR A 1008 -64.09 -6.76 -1.93
CA THR A 1008 -62.77 -6.14 -2.09
C THR A 1008 -61.87 -7.05 -2.94
N PRO A 1009 -61.14 -6.51 -3.94
CA PRO A 1009 -60.26 -7.33 -4.77
C PRO A 1009 -59.16 -8.01 -3.95
N THR A 1010 -59.04 -9.33 -4.03
CA THR A 1010 -58.14 -10.08 -3.15
C THR A 1010 -57.59 -11.35 -3.79
N LEU A 1011 -56.40 -11.78 -3.33
CA LEU A 1011 -55.72 -13.01 -3.76
C LEU A 1011 -55.17 -13.75 -2.55
N LEU A 1012 -55.45 -15.05 -2.43
CA LEU A 1012 -54.79 -15.95 -1.48
C LEU A 1012 -53.99 -17.02 -2.24
N LYS A 1013 -52.68 -17.12 -1.94
CA LYS A 1013 -51.82 -18.21 -2.40
C LYS A 1013 -51.21 -18.94 -1.21
N LEU A 1014 -51.57 -20.22 -1.10
CA LEU A 1014 -50.95 -21.14 -0.16
C LEU A 1014 -49.81 -21.93 -0.82
N PHE A 1015 -48.72 -22.13 -0.08
CA PHE A 1015 -47.54 -22.90 -0.49
C PHE A 1015 -47.45 -24.17 0.37
N PRO A 1016 -47.81 -25.35 -0.19
CA PRO A 1016 -47.77 -26.61 0.54
C PRO A 1016 -46.38 -26.99 1.08
N GLY A 1017 -46.33 -27.40 2.34
CA GLY A 1017 -45.12 -27.87 3.01
C GLY A 1017 -44.09 -26.77 3.29
N GLU A 1018 -44.51 -25.51 3.32
CA GLU A 1018 -43.67 -24.36 3.67
C GLU A 1018 -44.07 -23.79 5.02
N GLY A 1019 -43.07 -23.42 5.82
CA GLY A 1019 -43.27 -22.79 7.12
C GLY A 1019 -42.94 -21.29 7.09
N HIS A 1020 -42.86 -20.69 8.28
CA HIS A 1020 -42.54 -19.26 8.42
C HIS A 1020 -41.23 -18.89 7.71
N GLY A 1021 -41.26 -17.87 6.85
CA GLY A 1021 -40.06 -17.35 6.20
C GLY A 1021 -39.57 -18.08 4.96
N PHE A 1022 -40.43 -18.83 4.24
CA PHE A 1022 -40.20 -19.55 2.97
C PHE A 1022 -38.77 -20.04 2.71
N LYS A 1023 -38.55 -21.36 2.75
CA LYS A 1023 -37.21 -21.95 2.63
C LYS A 1023 -36.95 -22.58 1.27
N LYS A 1024 -37.98 -23.07 0.58
CA LYS A 1024 -37.82 -23.69 -0.72
C LYS A 1024 -37.56 -22.61 -1.76
N ALA A 1025 -36.45 -22.78 -2.43
CA ALA A 1025 -36.11 -22.25 -3.74
C ALA A 1025 -37.31 -21.79 -4.58
N ASP A 1026 -38.13 -22.75 -4.99
CA ASP A 1026 -39.25 -22.49 -5.89
C ASP A 1026 -40.34 -21.63 -5.25
N THR A 1027 -40.61 -21.79 -3.95
CA THR A 1027 -41.55 -20.96 -3.21
C THR A 1027 -41.10 -19.51 -3.15
N ILE A 1028 -39.81 -19.26 -2.87
CA ILE A 1028 -39.25 -17.89 -2.84
C ILE A 1028 -39.41 -17.24 -4.21
N ALA A 1029 -39.00 -17.93 -5.28
CA ALA A 1029 -39.11 -17.43 -6.65
C ALA A 1029 -40.56 -17.15 -7.04
N GLN A 1030 -41.46 -18.10 -6.75
CA GLN A 1030 -42.89 -18.00 -7.08
C GLN A 1030 -43.57 -16.90 -6.27
N SER A 1031 -43.24 -16.74 -4.99
CA SER A 1031 -43.80 -15.67 -4.14
C SER A 1031 -43.44 -14.27 -4.65
N MET A 1032 -42.21 -14.05 -5.12
CA MET A 1032 -41.79 -12.76 -5.69
C MET A 1032 -42.49 -12.48 -7.02
N HIS A 1033 -42.63 -13.50 -7.87
CA HIS A 1033 -43.35 -13.37 -9.13
C HIS A 1033 -44.83 -13.05 -8.92
N ILE A 1034 -45.50 -13.75 -8.01
CA ILE A 1034 -46.92 -13.51 -7.69
C ILE A 1034 -47.11 -12.11 -7.09
N ALA A 1035 -46.25 -11.70 -6.16
CA ALA A 1035 -46.29 -10.36 -5.58
C ALA A 1035 -46.15 -9.26 -6.64
N HIS A 1036 -45.17 -9.38 -7.55
CA HIS A 1036 -44.98 -8.44 -8.66
C HIS A 1036 -46.21 -8.37 -9.58
N THR A 1037 -46.69 -9.52 -10.05
CA THR A 1037 -47.82 -9.59 -10.99
C THR A 1037 -49.11 -9.04 -10.36
N PHE A 1038 -49.35 -9.32 -9.08
CA PHE A 1038 -50.50 -8.78 -8.35
C PHE A 1038 -50.45 -7.25 -8.27
N LEU A 1039 -49.30 -6.68 -7.86
CA LEU A 1039 -49.13 -5.23 -7.75
C LEU A 1039 -49.28 -4.51 -9.10
N CYS A 1040 -48.73 -5.06 -10.18
CA CYS A 1040 -48.90 -4.50 -11.52
C CYS A 1040 -50.37 -4.48 -11.95
N LYS A 1041 -51.10 -5.59 -11.78
CA LYS A 1041 -52.53 -5.67 -12.13
C LYS A 1041 -53.37 -4.68 -11.33
N ALA A 1042 -53.14 -4.56 -10.04
CA ALA A 1042 -53.87 -3.63 -9.18
C ALA A 1042 -53.68 -2.15 -9.57
N MET A 1043 -52.58 -1.82 -10.27
CA MET A 1043 -52.29 -0.47 -10.78
C MET A 1043 -52.65 -0.28 -12.27
N GLY A 1044 -53.27 -1.28 -12.92
CA GLY A 1044 -53.60 -1.23 -14.35
C GLY A 1044 -52.41 -1.32 -15.29
N ILE A 1045 -51.28 -1.87 -14.84
CA ILE A 1045 -50.06 -2.06 -15.65
C ILE A 1045 -50.15 -3.39 -16.39
N SER A 1046 -50.05 -3.36 -17.72
CA SER A 1046 -50.10 -4.54 -18.58
C SER A 1046 -48.93 -5.50 -18.31
N VAL A 1047 -49.24 -6.74 -17.94
CA VAL A 1047 -48.29 -7.84 -17.73
C VAL A 1047 -48.85 -9.12 -18.37
N HIS A 1048 -47.99 -10.00 -18.91
CA HIS A 1048 -48.43 -11.29 -19.50
C HIS A 1048 -49.14 -12.19 -18.45
N ALA A 1049 -50.22 -12.86 -18.85
CA ALA A 1049 -51.21 -13.53 -17.98
C ALA A 1049 -50.68 -14.87 -17.36
N GLU A 1050 -51.17 -15.45 -16.25
CA GLU A 1050 -52.51 -15.49 -15.63
C GLU A 1050 -52.41 -15.58 -14.08
N LEU A 1051 -53.21 -14.77 -13.38
CA LEU A 1051 -53.55 -14.95 -11.97
C LEU A 1051 -55.06 -14.71 -11.85
N ASN A 1052 -55.79 -15.66 -11.26
CA ASN A 1052 -57.21 -15.51 -10.96
C ASN A 1052 -57.34 -14.64 -9.69
N ILE A 1053 -57.68 -13.37 -9.87
CA ILE A 1053 -57.91 -12.43 -8.76
C ILE A 1053 -59.41 -12.31 -8.60
N VAL A 1054 -59.92 -12.58 -7.39
CA VAL A 1054 -61.36 -12.51 -7.13
C VAL A 1054 -61.73 -11.04 -6.94
N ASN A 1055 -62.76 -10.58 -7.65
CA ASN A 1055 -63.26 -9.20 -7.65
C ASN A 1055 -62.31 -8.12 -8.23
N LEU A 1056 -61.30 -8.46 -9.05
CA LEU A 1056 -60.45 -7.50 -9.79
C LEU A 1056 -60.57 -7.65 -11.31
#